data_AF-A0A1X1Q7S5-F1
#
_entry.id   AF-A0A1X1Q7S5-F1
#
_cell.length_a   1.000
_cell.length_b   1.000
_cell.length_c   1.000
_cell.angle_alpha   90.00
_cell.angle_beta   90.00
_cell.angle_gamma   90.00
#
_symmetry.space_group_name_H-M   'P 1'
#
loop_
_entity.id
_entity.type
_entity.pdbx_description
1 polymer ?
#
loop_
_entity_poly.entity_id
_entity_poly.type
_entity_poly.pdbx_seq_one_letter_code
_entity_poly.pdbx_strand_id
1 'polypeptide(L)'
;MGIKISACTITKNEEKNMPRWLECMQAIADEIIVVDTGSTDNTVAIAQSAGVNVYHFKWINDFAAAKNYALEQATGDWILFLDADESFTPEAQKLMREELERFHRDKTVGCLLCRMLDVDADNDYRVFNTALLPRIFRCSPYIRYKGAIHEQVENRQGNKKMVFAEKLEFIHTGYSSSIVKLKTERNLPILLSELDKATTEKERRRLYPYLMDAYNTLGDHDKVLLYAKKCISTGYRMIGAEGHFYEVMTMSMYNAKKPLSEVFSALDEAEAAFPEEPFFHFVRAMALEEQEDYLGAEKATLKGLKLREAVEEKLRCGIGVSDTSRGFLPYAYERLGKIYAMKGDKQQAADNYILALKNHKYQTDALKGLCLLLLGSDDIELIQLLNSFFDREKDGNFLVRTLKGCVSTGVMAYYGKSVKDYNEGFVYMAGGRFDSGAVKLGQRYKELSQLGVLSAYNMDEFPVDGYIDTLIGNQYREKLLDKSADEGTVLKRLKEYRIRIELDDISFPEDSMPLVSIMIPTYNRPELFERTLMSAINQSYPNVEILVNDNSTNDDTEVLMDKYSGVVNVHFFRNKEAKTKAENFMTFEHLATGKYLQWCMDDDLLAENKLSKMVPVLRDNPNITVVSSVRGIIDANDELIDSSTAIKLPIPANDEYGYFYGEDMARQMLLNCKNLLGEPSAVLFRRNDLTHHYWQAEAKGYKTISDVAMWCELLEKGHAVVFKKPLSYYRRHDNQEGQQEEVILLSRLEWMKLITNYYEQGVFIKNHADYKKALMALYNEYVNKFSNNEYLRQAANFVTYKEAMELIVGLV
;
A
#
# COMPACT_ATOMS: atom_id res chain seq x y z
N MET A 1 -1.38 -32.85 41.72
CA MET A 1 -0.88 -32.64 40.34
C MET A 1 -1.54 -31.38 39.82
N GLY A 2 -0.83 -30.58 39.03
CA GLY A 2 -1.45 -29.45 38.32
C GLY A 2 -2.40 -29.94 37.23
N ILE A 3 -3.22 -29.04 36.70
CA ILE A 3 -4.04 -29.32 35.51
C ILE A 3 -3.14 -29.57 34.30
N LYS A 4 -3.49 -30.53 33.44
CA LYS A 4 -2.85 -30.74 32.14
C LYS A 4 -3.63 -30.00 31.04
N ILE A 5 -2.93 -29.31 30.16
CA ILE A 5 -3.47 -28.45 29.10
C ILE A 5 -3.02 -28.99 27.73
N SER A 6 -3.97 -29.28 26.84
CA SER A 6 -3.69 -29.66 25.44
C SER A 6 -4.05 -28.53 24.49
N ALA A 7 -3.08 -28.02 23.74
CA ALA A 7 -3.31 -27.13 22.60
C ALA A 7 -3.57 -27.95 21.33
N CYS A 8 -4.64 -27.61 20.61
CA CYS A 8 -5.05 -28.29 19.38
C CYS A 8 -5.27 -27.27 18.25
N THR A 9 -4.87 -27.62 17.03
CA THR A 9 -5.24 -26.87 15.82
C THR A 9 -5.36 -27.78 14.61
N ILE A 10 -6.00 -27.28 13.55
CA ILE A 10 -6.03 -27.88 12.22
C ILE A 10 -5.33 -26.96 11.23
N THR A 11 -4.55 -27.51 10.29
CA THR A 11 -3.75 -26.72 9.36
C THR A 11 -3.96 -27.10 7.91
N LYS A 12 -3.80 -26.10 7.02
CA LYS A 12 -3.60 -26.28 5.59
C LYS A 12 -2.92 -25.05 4.98
N ASN A 13 -1.65 -25.18 4.62
CA ASN A 13 -0.83 -24.11 4.06
C ASN A 13 -0.74 -22.86 4.96
N GLU A 14 -0.30 -23.07 6.19
CA GLU A 14 -0.20 -22.08 7.27
C GLU A 14 1.26 -21.74 7.62
N GLU A 15 2.24 -21.95 6.71
CA GLU A 15 3.68 -21.79 7.02
C GLU A 15 4.05 -20.40 7.59
N LYS A 16 3.28 -19.36 7.22
CA LYS A 16 3.43 -17.99 7.71
C LYS A 16 2.95 -17.80 9.15
N ASN A 17 1.92 -18.54 9.57
CA ASN A 17 1.25 -18.36 10.85
C ASN A 17 1.79 -19.34 11.92
N MET A 18 2.23 -20.54 11.49
CA MET A 18 2.73 -21.58 12.39
C MET A 18 3.78 -21.11 13.41
N PRO A 19 4.81 -20.29 13.07
CA PRO A 19 5.81 -19.87 14.05
C PRO A 19 5.21 -19.14 15.26
N ARG A 20 4.31 -18.19 15.02
CA ARG A 20 3.63 -17.41 16.08
C ARG A 20 2.66 -18.25 16.89
N TRP A 21 1.93 -19.15 16.22
CA TRP A 21 1.01 -20.07 16.90
C TRP A 21 1.77 -21.03 17.83
N LEU A 22 2.90 -21.59 17.36
CA LEU A 22 3.75 -22.49 18.13
C LEU A 22 4.37 -21.79 19.34
N GLU A 23 4.95 -20.60 19.17
CA GLU A 23 5.49 -19.78 20.27
C GLU A 23 4.42 -19.53 21.35
N CYS A 24 3.22 -19.13 20.94
CA CYS A 24 2.09 -18.88 21.85
C CYS A 24 1.65 -20.15 22.62
N MET A 25 1.53 -21.30 21.94
CA MET A 25 1.08 -22.54 22.57
C MET A 25 2.16 -23.17 23.46
N GLN A 26 3.43 -23.10 23.08
CA GLN A 26 4.56 -23.60 23.88
C GLN A 26 4.71 -22.86 25.21
N ALA A 27 4.27 -21.59 25.29
CA ALA A 27 4.28 -20.82 26.52
C ALA A 27 3.22 -21.28 27.56
N ILE A 28 2.16 -21.99 27.15
CA ILE A 28 0.96 -22.22 27.98
C ILE A 28 0.47 -23.67 28.07
N ALA A 29 0.76 -24.53 27.09
CA ALA A 29 0.24 -25.89 27.02
C ALA A 29 1.28 -26.95 27.43
N ASP A 30 0.79 -28.04 28.04
CA ASP A 30 1.61 -29.19 28.44
C ASP A 30 1.69 -30.27 27.32
N GLU A 31 0.85 -30.12 26.28
CA GLU A 31 0.73 -31.00 25.12
C GLU A 31 0.28 -30.16 23.92
N ILE A 32 0.89 -30.36 22.74
CA ILE A 32 0.53 -29.65 21.51
C ILE A 32 0.23 -30.68 20.41
N ILE A 33 -0.89 -30.49 19.72
CA ILE A 33 -1.44 -31.37 18.70
C ILE A 33 -1.74 -30.52 17.45
N VAL A 34 -1.08 -30.86 16.34
CA VAL A 34 -1.33 -30.27 15.03
C VAL A 34 -1.94 -31.34 14.13
N VAL A 35 -3.13 -31.10 13.60
CA VAL A 35 -3.77 -31.97 12.60
C VAL A 35 -3.65 -31.31 11.22
N ASP A 36 -2.74 -31.82 10.40
CA ASP A 36 -2.60 -31.40 9.02
C ASP A 36 -3.70 -32.02 8.13
N THR A 37 -4.32 -31.18 7.30
CA THR A 37 -5.40 -31.59 6.38
C THR A 37 -4.96 -31.70 4.91
N GLY A 38 -3.65 -31.82 4.69
CA GLY A 38 -3.02 -31.87 3.36
C GLY A 38 -2.38 -30.54 2.97
N SER A 39 -1.43 -30.06 3.77
CA SER A 39 -0.56 -28.94 3.38
C SER A 39 0.44 -29.35 2.28
N THR A 40 0.82 -28.36 1.46
CA THR A 40 1.77 -28.48 0.35
C THR A 40 2.98 -27.55 0.51
N ASP A 41 3.00 -26.74 1.56
CA ASP A 41 4.06 -25.80 1.93
C ASP A 41 4.88 -26.33 3.14
N ASN A 42 5.65 -25.46 3.80
CA ASN A 42 6.51 -25.89 4.92
C ASN A 42 5.76 -26.10 6.26
N THR A 43 4.43 -25.98 6.32
CA THR A 43 3.61 -26.10 7.55
C THR A 43 3.98 -27.30 8.42
N VAL A 44 4.03 -28.49 7.80
CA VAL A 44 4.32 -29.75 8.51
C VAL A 44 5.76 -29.79 9.01
N ALA A 45 6.71 -29.34 8.20
CA ALA A 45 8.13 -29.30 8.56
C ALA A 45 8.39 -28.33 9.73
N ILE A 46 7.74 -27.16 9.73
CA ILE A 46 7.81 -26.18 10.82
C ILE A 46 7.28 -26.80 12.13
N ALA A 47 6.08 -27.40 12.11
CA ALA A 47 5.51 -28.05 13.29
C ALA A 47 6.38 -29.19 13.83
N GLN A 48 6.94 -30.04 12.95
CA GLN A 48 7.85 -31.12 13.34
C GLN A 48 9.17 -30.58 13.93
N SER A 49 9.74 -29.51 13.35
CA SER A 49 10.97 -28.89 13.86
C SER A 49 10.81 -28.29 15.26
N ALA A 50 9.60 -27.88 15.62
CA ALA A 50 9.23 -27.41 16.97
C ALA A 50 8.96 -28.54 17.98
N GLY A 51 9.18 -29.82 17.60
CA GLY A 51 8.99 -30.98 18.48
C GLY A 51 7.52 -31.34 18.75
N VAL A 52 6.59 -30.88 17.92
CA VAL A 52 5.14 -31.06 18.10
C VAL A 52 4.64 -32.32 17.41
N ASN A 53 3.65 -32.99 18.02
CA ASN A 53 2.98 -34.15 17.41
C ASN A 53 2.09 -33.70 16.25
N VAL A 54 2.50 -34.03 15.03
CA VAL A 54 1.72 -33.83 13.81
C VAL A 54 0.98 -35.10 13.44
N TYR A 55 -0.34 -34.98 13.31
CA TYR A 55 -1.25 -36.02 12.83
C TYR A 55 -1.81 -35.61 11.46
N HIS A 56 -2.26 -36.57 10.66
CA HIS A 56 -2.83 -36.28 9.35
C HIS A 56 -4.31 -36.70 9.28
N PHE A 57 -5.15 -35.80 8.77
CA PHE A 57 -6.57 -36.06 8.53
C PHE A 57 -6.91 -35.78 7.05
N LYS A 58 -7.44 -36.77 6.33
CA LYS A 58 -7.82 -36.57 4.93
C LYS A 58 -8.97 -35.57 4.84
N TRP A 59 -8.77 -34.45 4.15
CA TRP A 59 -9.81 -33.44 3.95
C TRP A 59 -11.05 -34.02 3.26
N ILE A 60 -12.23 -33.83 3.87
CA ILE A 60 -13.54 -34.31 3.40
C ILE A 60 -14.60 -33.20 3.28
N ASN A 61 -14.19 -31.93 3.25
CA ASN A 61 -15.08 -30.76 3.32
C ASN A 61 -15.90 -30.65 4.62
N ASP A 62 -15.32 -31.06 5.75
CA ASP A 62 -15.92 -30.95 7.08
C ASP A 62 -14.85 -30.51 8.10
N PHE A 63 -14.92 -29.24 8.54
CA PHE A 63 -14.03 -28.69 9.56
C PHE A 63 -14.27 -29.32 10.94
N ALA A 64 -15.52 -29.60 11.32
CA ALA A 64 -15.82 -30.26 12.59
C ALA A 64 -15.23 -31.66 12.67
N ALA A 65 -15.21 -32.42 11.57
CA ALA A 65 -14.58 -33.74 11.53
C ALA A 65 -13.07 -33.65 11.81
N ALA A 66 -12.36 -32.74 11.15
CA ALA A 66 -10.93 -32.51 11.38
C ALA A 66 -10.64 -32.01 12.81
N LYS A 67 -11.42 -31.03 13.31
CA LYS A 67 -11.26 -30.52 14.68
C LYS A 67 -11.56 -31.59 15.74
N ASN A 68 -12.61 -32.41 15.53
CA ASN A 68 -12.92 -33.52 16.45
C ASN A 68 -11.85 -34.61 16.44
N TYR A 69 -11.20 -34.90 15.31
CA TYR A 69 -10.07 -35.83 15.26
C TYR A 69 -8.87 -35.33 16.08
N ALA A 70 -8.61 -34.02 16.10
CA ALA A 70 -7.61 -33.43 17.01
C ALA A 70 -7.99 -33.63 18.48
N LEU A 71 -9.28 -33.49 18.84
CA LEU A 71 -9.78 -33.75 20.21
C LEU A 71 -9.62 -35.21 20.65
N GLU A 72 -9.53 -36.16 19.71
CA GLU A 72 -9.31 -37.58 20.01
C GLU A 72 -7.85 -37.91 20.33
N GLN A 73 -6.90 -37.04 19.94
CA GLN A 73 -5.48 -37.19 20.30
C GLN A 73 -5.15 -36.54 21.65
N ALA A 74 -6.02 -35.69 22.18
CA ALA A 74 -5.76 -34.85 23.36
C ALA A 74 -5.96 -35.61 24.68
N THR A 75 -5.00 -35.48 25.60
CA THR A 75 -4.97 -36.18 26.89
C THR A 75 -4.99 -35.25 28.12
N GLY A 76 -5.09 -33.94 27.93
CA GLY A 76 -5.21 -32.94 28.99
C GLY A 76 -6.59 -32.86 29.65
N ASP A 77 -6.68 -32.20 30.81
CA ASP A 77 -7.94 -31.84 31.47
C ASP A 77 -8.73 -30.78 30.69
N TRP A 78 -7.99 -29.88 30.05
CA TRP A 78 -8.49 -28.74 29.28
C TRP A 78 -7.90 -28.75 27.87
N ILE A 79 -8.74 -28.40 26.91
CA ILE A 79 -8.40 -28.16 25.51
C ILE A 79 -8.35 -26.64 25.28
N LEU A 80 -7.28 -26.18 24.64
CA LEU A 80 -7.17 -24.88 24.00
C LEU A 80 -7.22 -25.13 22.50
N PHE A 81 -8.22 -24.59 21.81
CA PHE A 81 -8.39 -24.81 20.38
C PHE A 81 -8.38 -23.46 19.65
N LEU A 82 -7.18 -23.02 19.26
CA LEU A 82 -6.97 -21.83 18.43
C LEU A 82 -6.73 -22.25 16.98
N ASP A 83 -7.37 -21.56 16.04
CA ASP A 83 -7.05 -21.69 14.62
C ASP A 83 -5.62 -21.15 14.35
N ALA A 84 -4.95 -21.60 13.29
CA ALA A 84 -3.51 -21.34 13.11
C ALA A 84 -3.14 -19.83 13.01
N ASP A 85 -4.07 -18.99 12.55
CA ASP A 85 -3.94 -17.53 12.47
C ASP A 85 -4.40 -16.79 13.75
N GLU A 86 -4.60 -17.51 14.86
CA GLU A 86 -4.95 -16.98 16.18
C GLU A 86 -3.82 -17.15 17.21
N SER A 87 -3.76 -16.28 18.21
CA SER A 87 -2.81 -16.39 19.35
C SER A 87 -3.31 -15.63 20.58
N PHE A 88 -3.18 -16.19 21.79
CA PHE A 88 -3.52 -15.49 23.04
C PHE A 88 -2.62 -14.26 23.26
N THR A 89 -3.17 -13.18 23.83
CA THR A 89 -2.37 -12.00 24.20
C THR A 89 -1.30 -12.35 25.24
N PRO A 90 -0.18 -11.62 25.34
CA PRO A 90 0.84 -11.88 26.37
C PRO A 90 0.28 -11.86 27.80
N GLU A 91 -0.75 -11.05 28.05
CA GLU A 91 -1.47 -10.95 29.33
C GLU A 91 -2.31 -12.21 29.59
N ALA A 92 -3.07 -12.67 28.58
CA ALA A 92 -3.83 -13.91 28.67
C ALA A 92 -2.91 -15.13 28.84
N GLN A 93 -1.73 -15.15 28.19
CA GLN A 93 -0.74 -16.21 28.37
C GLN A 93 -0.24 -16.29 29.82
N LYS A 94 0.14 -15.15 30.42
CA LYS A 94 0.58 -15.07 31.83
C LYS A 94 -0.50 -15.55 32.81
N LEU A 95 -1.77 -15.24 32.53
CA LEU A 95 -2.91 -15.54 33.40
C LEU A 95 -3.55 -16.91 33.15
N MET A 96 -3.20 -17.58 32.03
CA MET A 96 -3.86 -18.80 31.55
C MET A 96 -3.98 -19.88 32.64
N ARG A 97 -2.88 -20.23 33.30
CA ARG A 97 -2.89 -21.34 34.27
C ARG A 97 -3.68 -20.99 35.55
N GLU A 98 -3.60 -19.75 36.03
CA GLU A 98 -4.39 -19.27 37.18
C GLU A 98 -5.90 -19.34 36.89
N GLU A 99 -6.30 -18.81 35.74
CA GLU A 99 -7.70 -18.76 35.31
C GLU A 99 -8.26 -20.18 35.07
N LEU A 100 -7.51 -21.05 34.41
CA LEU A 100 -7.91 -22.44 34.23
C LEU A 100 -7.98 -23.21 35.55
N GLU A 101 -7.11 -22.96 36.52
CA GLU A 101 -7.22 -23.55 37.86
C GLU A 101 -8.44 -23.03 38.63
N ARG A 102 -8.75 -21.73 38.52
CA ARG A 102 -9.96 -21.10 39.07
C ARG A 102 -11.21 -21.79 38.52
N PHE A 103 -11.34 -21.91 37.20
CA PHE A 103 -12.45 -22.59 36.56
C PHE A 103 -12.43 -24.12 36.71
N HIS A 104 -11.25 -24.74 36.92
CA HIS A 104 -11.16 -26.19 37.13
C HIS A 104 -11.84 -26.63 38.43
N ARG A 105 -11.86 -25.76 39.46
CA ARG A 105 -12.55 -25.98 40.74
C ARG A 105 -14.07 -26.05 40.57
N ASP A 106 -14.65 -25.20 39.72
CA ASP A 106 -16.08 -25.29 39.37
C ASP A 106 -16.33 -26.40 38.34
N LYS A 107 -16.85 -27.54 38.82
CA LYS A 107 -17.17 -28.70 37.98
C LYS A 107 -18.40 -28.48 37.07
N THR A 108 -19.19 -27.42 37.29
CA THR A 108 -20.31 -27.05 36.42
C THR A 108 -19.85 -26.35 35.14
N VAL A 109 -18.66 -25.73 35.13
CA VAL A 109 -18.09 -25.12 33.92
C VAL A 109 -17.61 -26.21 32.95
N GLY A 110 -18.00 -26.11 31.69
CA GLY A 110 -17.58 -27.00 30.61
C GLY A 110 -16.76 -26.32 29.51
N CYS A 111 -17.03 -25.04 29.26
CA CYS A 111 -16.39 -24.25 28.21
C CYS A 111 -16.23 -22.80 28.69
N LEU A 112 -15.16 -22.14 28.25
CA LEU A 112 -14.90 -20.73 28.44
C LEU A 112 -15.05 -20.01 27.10
N LEU A 113 -15.87 -18.96 27.08
CA LEU A 113 -15.90 -17.98 26.00
C LEU A 113 -14.73 -17.02 26.22
N CYS A 114 -13.84 -16.95 25.25
CA CYS A 114 -12.70 -16.03 25.23
C CYS A 114 -13.01 -14.87 24.30
N ARG A 115 -12.50 -13.66 24.57
CA ARG A 115 -12.70 -12.53 23.67
C ARG A 115 -11.69 -12.59 22.52
N MET A 116 -12.20 -12.66 21.29
CA MET A 116 -11.44 -12.45 20.07
C MET A 116 -11.22 -10.96 19.84
N LEU A 117 -10.02 -10.59 19.45
CA LEU A 117 -9.63 -9.28 18.95
C LEU A 117 -9.28 -9.46 17.47
N ASP A 118 -10.16 -9.03 16.57
CA ASP A 118 -9.85 -9.02 15.14
C ASP A 118 -8.94 -7.83 14.86
N VAL A 119 -7.75 -8.11 14.32
CA VAL A 119 -6.73 -7.09 14.09
C VAL A 119 -6.31 -6.99 12.63
N ASP A 120 -6.07 -5.75 12.21
CA ASP A 120 -5.46 -5.45 10.92
C ASP A 120 -3.93 -5.52 11.06
N ALA A 121 -3.36 -6.66 10.62
CA ALA A 121 -1.92 -6.89 10.67
C ALA A 121 -1.13 -5.99 9.68
N ASP A 122 -1.80 -5.46 8.65
CA ASP A 122 -1.22 -4.52 7.69
C ASP A 122 -1.24 -3.06 8.24
N ASN A 123 -1.87 -2.85 9.41
CA ASN A 123 -2.07 -1.55 10.07
C ASN A 123 -1.75 -1.62 11.59
N ASP A 124 -0.56 -2.14 11.91
CA ASP A 124 -0.01 -2.35 13.25
C ASP A 124 -0.97 -3.00 14.27
N TYR A 125 -1.52 -4.17 13.91
CA TYR A 125 -2.36 -4.99 14.79
C TYR A 125 -3.56 -4.22 15.38
N ARG A 126 -4.06 -3.21 14.64
CA ARG A 126 -5.19 -2.40 15.08
C ARG A 126 -6.44 -3.26 15.25
N VAL A 127 -6.98 -3.30 16.48
CA VAL A 127 -8.29 -3.91 16.75
C VAL A 127 -9.39 -3.11 16.05
N PHE A 128 -10.17 -3.76 15.19
CA PHE A 128 -11.32 -3.15 14.52
C PHE A 128 -12.65 -3.85 14.83
N ASN A 129 -12.62 -5.10 15.29
CA ASN A 129 -13.81 -5.85 15.74
C ASN A 129 -13.48 -6.76 16.95
N THR A 130 -14.51 -7.15 17.71
CA THR A 130 -14.38 -8.18 18.76
C THR A 130 -15.54 -9.16 18.74
N ALA A 131 -15.30 -10.39 19.21
CA ALA A 131 -16.33 -11.43 19.33
C ALA A 131 -16.06 -12.31 20.57
N LEU A 132 -17.07 -13.08 21.01
CA LEU A 132 -16.92 -14.06 22.09
C LEU A 132 -16.98 -15.48 21.53
N LEU A 133 -15.84 -16.20 21.53
CA LEU A 133 -15.73 -17.53 20.92
C LEU A 133 -15.35 -18.62 21.93
N PRO A 134 -15.91 -19.85 21.80
CA PRO A 134 -15.59 -21.00 22.63
C PRO A 134 -14.23 -21.60 22.21
N ARG A 135 -13.13 -20.99 22.67
CA ARG A 135 -11.75 -21.41 22.38
C ARG A 135 -11.13 -22.31 23.45
N ILE A 136 -11.75 -22.44 24.62
CA ILE A 136 -11.27 -23.29 25.72
C ILE A 136 -12.41 -24.15 26.26
N PHE A 137 -12.19 -25.45 26.46
CA PHE A 137 -13.19 -26.34 27.04
C PHE A 137 -12.57 -27.59 27.69
N ARG A 138 -13.30 -28.23 28.59
CA ARG A 138 -12.81 -29.46 29.25
C ARG A 138 -12.70 -30.60 28.23
N CYS A 139 -11.63 -31.40 28.32
CA CYS A 139 -11.58 -32.65 27.57
C CYS A 139 -12.70 -33.57 28.07
N SER A 140 -13.59 -33.96 27.16
CA SER A 140 -14.81 -34.71 27.45
C SER A 140 -15.33 -35.34 26.16
N PRO A 141 -15.80 -36.60 26.16
CA PRO A 141 -16.39 -37.21 24.96
C PRO A 141 -17.72 -36.54 24.54
N TYR A 142 -18.31 -35.72 25.41
CA TYR A 142 -19.60 -35.06 25.17
C TYR A 142 -19.50 -33.64 24.62
N ILE A 143 -18.29 -33.03 24.64
CA ILE A 143 -18.03 -31.70 24.09
C ILE A 143 -17.36 -31.88 22.73
N ARG A 144 -18.04 -31.53 21.64
CA ARG A 144 -17.59 -31.79 20.26
C ARG A 144 -18.00 -30.65 19.33
N TYR A 145 -17.21 -30.43 18.29
CA TYR A 145 -17.58 -29.55 17.17
C TYR A 145 -18.69 -30.19 16.31
N LYS A 146 -19.53 -29.36 15.71
CA LYS A 146 -20.63 -29.78 14.84
C LYS A 146 -20.94 -28.70 13.79
N GLY A 147 -21.27 -29.16 12.58
CA GLY A 147 -21.44 -28.34 11.39
C GLY A 147 -20.20 -28.45 10.50
N ALA A 148 -20.37 -28.68 9.20
CA ALA A 148 -19.24 -28.89 8.30
C ALA A 148 -18.42 -27.60 8.04
N ILE A 149 -19.06 -26.42 8.19
CA ILE A 149 -18.49 -25.07 8.12
C ILE A 149 -19.21 -24.19 9.15
N HIS A 150 -18.50 -23.23 9.74
CA HIS A 150 -18.94 -22.44 10.91
C HIS A 150 -19.35 -23.35 12.07
N GLU A 151 -18.47 -24.32 12.33
CA GLU A 151 -18.64 -25.34 13.33
C GLU A 151 -18.71 -24.77 14.75
N GLN A 152 -19.64 -25.28 15.56
CA GLN A 152 -19.86 -24.83 16.93
C GLN A 152 -19.55 -25.93 17.93
N VAL A 153 -19.00 -25.54 19.09
CA VAL A 153 -18.75 -26.44 20.21
C VAL A 153 -20.07 -26.73 20.94
N GLU A 154 -20.61 -27.94 20.80
CA GLU A 154 -21.80 -28.38 21.52
C GLU A 154 -21.45 -29.32 22.68
N ASN A 155 -22.08 -29.12 23.85
CA ASN A 155 -22.12 -30.12 24.92
C ASN A 155 -23.38 -30.99 24.77
N ARG A 156 -23.22 -32.22 24.28
CA ARG A 156 -24.32 -33.17 24.04
C ARG A 156 -25.08 -33.61 25.29
N GLN A 157 -24.55 -33.36 26.49
CA GLN A 157 -25.24 -33.66 27.76
C GLN A 157 -26.00 -32.46 28.35
N GLY A 158 -25.79 -31.22 27.89
CA GLY A 158 -26.43 -30.01 28.44
C GLY A 158 -26.15 -29.72 29.93
N ASN A 159 -25.28 -30.49 30.57
CA ASN A 159 -25.06 -30.52 32.03
C ASN A 159 -23.96 -29.59 32.53
N LYS A 160 -23.37 -28.79 31.64
CA LYS A 160 -22.28 -27.85 31.96
C LYS A 160 -22.52 -26.51 31.30
N LYS A 161 -22.28 -25.43 32.04
CA LYS A 161 -22.41 -24.05 31.58
C LYS A 161 -21.19 -23.62 30.77
N MET A 162 -21.41 -22.70 29.84
CA MET A 162 -20.37 -21.84 29.27
C MET A 162 -20.21 -20.62 30.19
N VAL A 163 -18.98 -20.10 30.35
CA VAL A 163 -18.70 -18.90 31.15
C VAL A 163 -17.78 -17.98 30.37
N PHE A 164 -17.96 -16.67 30.47
CA PHE A 164 -17.03 -15.70 29.89
C PHE A 164 -15.75 -15.63 30.74
N ALA A 165 -14.59 -15.81 30.10
CA ALA A 165 -13.28 -15.67 30.73
C ALA A 165 -12.73 -14.26 30.44
N GLU A 166 -13.14 -13.30 31.27
CA GLU A 166 -12.86 -11.86 31.12
C GLU A 166 -11.37 -11.50 30.92
N LYS A 167 -10.45 -12.32 31.46
CA LYS A 167 -8.99 -12.12 31.39
C LYS A 167 -8.32 -12.86 30.22
N LEU A 168 -9.05 -13.67 29.46
CA LEU A 168 -8.51 -14.51 28.38
C LEU A 168 -8.94 -13.94 27.02
N GLU A 169 -8.14 -13.00 26.52
CA GLU A 169 -8.25 -12.43 25.18
C GLU A 169 -7.29 -13.12 24.20
N PHE A 170 -7.68 -13.25 22.94
CA PHE A 170 -6.82 -13.73 21.86
C PHE A 170 -6.96 -12.87 20.61
N ILE A 171 -5.87 -12.76 19.87
CA ILE A 171 -5.74 -12.00 18.63
C ILE A 171 -6.02 -12.94 17.47
N HIS A 172 -6.82 -12.51 16.49
CA HIS A 172 -7.01 -13.19 15.22
C HIS A 172 -6.46 -12.31 14.08
N THR A 173 -5.46 -12.82 13.34
CA THR A 173 -4.80 -12.09 12.25
C THR A 173 -5.17 -12.63 10.86
N GLY A 174 -6.26 -13.38 10.74
CA GLY A 174 -6.77 -13.84 9.45
C GLY A 174 -7.27 -12.71 8.53
N TYR A 175 -7.26 -11.46 9.03
CA TYR A 175 -8.00 -10.31 8.52
C TYR A 175 -7.26 -9.35 7.58
N SER A 176 -6.11 -9.72 6.99
CA SER A 176 -5.68 -8.99 5.78
C SER A 176 -6.78 -9.09 4.73
N SER A 177 -7.20 -7.96 4.17
CA SER A 177 -8.36 -7.87 3.26
C SER A 177 -8.28 -8.84 2.07
N SER A 178 -7.06 -9.13 1.61
CA SER A 178 -6.76 -10.14 0.59
C SER A 178 -7.06 -11.58 1.05
N ILE A 179 -6.71 -11.94 2.29
CA ILE A 179 -6.80 -13.29 2.84
C ILE A 179 -8.26 -13.64 3.17
N VAL A 180 -9.01 -12.75 3.83
CA VAL A 180 -10.43 -13.01 4.15
C VAL A 180 -11.25 -13.15 2.87
N LYS A 181 -10.99 -12.30 1.87
CA LYS A 181 -11.69 -12.37 0.58
C LYS A 181 -11.48 -13.73 -0.08
N LEU A 182 -10.24 -14.22 -0.18
CA LEU A 182 -9.93 -15.55 -0.71
C LEU A 182 -10.55 -16.69 0.12
N LYS A 183 -10.51 -16.61 1.45
CA LYS A 183 -11.17 -17.58 2.35
C LYS A 183 -12.70 -17.59 2.12
N THR A 184 -13.31 -16.44 1.92
CA THR A 184 -14.75 -16.28 1.67
C THR A 184 -15.16 -16.74 0.28
N GLU A 185 -14.40 -16.41 -0.77
CA GLU A 185 -14.62 -16.91 -2.14
C GLU A 185 -14.55 -18.45 -2.21
N ARG A 186 -13.67 -19.07 -1.42
CA ARG A 186 -13.62 -20.54 -1.24
C ARG A 186 -14.81 -21.11 -0.47
N ASN A 187 -15.24 -20.45 0.61
CA ASN A 187 -16.27 -20.98 1.52
C ASN A 187 -17.71 -20.76 1.00
N LEU A 188 -17.97 -19.64 0.32
CA LEU A 188 -19.30 -19.25 -0.14
C LEU A 188 -19.99 -20.29 -1.05
N PRO A 189 -19.34 -20.93 -2.03
CA PRO A 189 -19.94 -22.01 -2.81
C PRO A 189 -20.46 -23.18 -1.95
N ILE A 190 -19.82 -23.46 -0.82
CA ILE A 190 -20.24 -24.54 0.08
C ILE A 190 -21.45 -24.11 0.91
N LEU A 191 -21.49 -22.85 1.39
CA LEU A 191 -22.68 -22.27 2.03
C LEU A 191 -23.90 -22.26 1.10
N LEU A 192 -23.70 -21.92 -0.17
CA LEU A 192 -24.75 -21.95 -1.19
C LEU A 192 -25.21 -23.40 -1.46
N SER A 193 -24.29 -24.35 -1.56
CA SER A 193 -24.64 -25.77 -1.71
C SER A 193 -25.45 -26.32 -0.51
N GLU A 194 -25.12 -25.91 0.72
CA GLU A 194 -25.92 -26.25 1.91
C GLU A 194 -27.29 -25.56 1.92
N LEU A 195 -27.41 -24.36 1.36
CA LEU A 195 -28.69 -23.64 1.23
C LEU A 195 -29.61 -24.28 0.20
N ASP A 196 -29.06 -24.79 -0.90
CA ASP A 196 -29.80 -25.50 -1.94
C ASP A 196 -30.29 -26.87 -1.43
N LYS A 197 -29.46 -27.59 -0.67
CA LYS A 197 -29.81 -28.87 -0.02
C LYS A 197 -30.80 -28.72 1.14
N ALA A 198 -30.94 -27.53 1.72
CA ALA A 198 -31.79 -27.30 2.89
C ALA A 198 -33.28 -27.53 2.56
N THR A 199 -33.83 -28.65 3.04
CA THR A 199 -35.21 -29.06 2.80
C THR A 199 -36.21 -28.33 3.69
N THR A 200 -35.77 -27.83 4.85
CA THR A 200 -36.59 -27.14 5.83
C THR A 200 -36.17 -25.68 6.00
N GLU A 201 -37.13 -24.83 6.36
CA GLU A 201 -36.87 -23.42 6.68
C GLU A 201 -35.92 -23.27 7.89
N LYS A 202 -35.90 -24.24 8.81
CA LYS A 202 -34.93 -24.30 9.92
C LYS A 202 -33.49 -24.49 9.42
N GLU A 203 -33.29 -25.33 8.40
CA GLU A 203 -31.98 -25.57 7.77
C GLU A 203 -31.51 -24.39 6.90
N ARG A 204 -32.43 -23.57 6.39
CA ARG A 204 -32.11 -22.33 5.66
C ARG A 204 -31.73 -21.19 6.62
N ARG A 205 -32.50 -20.98 7.69
CA ARG A 205 -32.26 -19.93 8.69
C ARG A 205 -30.88 -19.99 9.35
N ARG A 206 -30.37 -21.19 9.64
CA ARG A 206 -29.00 -21.38 10.18
C ARG A 206 -27.88 -20.87 9.25
N LEU A 207 -28.16 -20.63 7.96
CA LEU A 207 -27.16 -20.20 6.97
C LEU A 207 -27.20 -18.70 6.68
N TYR A 208 -28.31 -18.01 6.98
CA TYR A 208 -28.48 -16.59 6.64
C TYR A 208 -27.43 -15.66 7.30
N PRO A 209 -27.02 -15.84 8.58
CA PRO A 209 -25.94 -15.04 9.17
C PRO A 209 -24.62 -15.18 8.39
N TYR A 210 -24.21 -16.41 8.10
CA TYR A 210 -22.95 -16.69 7.42
C TYR A 210 -22.93 -16.20 5.96
N LEU A 211 -24.09 -16.22 5.29
CA LEU A 211 -24.24 -15.62 3.96
C LEU A 211 -24.19 -14.09 4.02
N MET A 212 -24.79 -13.47 5.04
CA MET A 212 -24.69 -12.02 5.27
C MET A 212 -23.23 -11.59 5.47
N ASP A 213 -22.51 -12.26 6.38
CA ASP A 213 -21.10 -11.95 6.68
C ASP A 213 -20.20 -12.19 5.47
N ALA A 214 -20.41 -13.29 4.73
CA ALA A 214 -19.68 -13.57 3.49
C ALA A 214 -19.90 -12.47 2.43
N TYR A 215 -21.14 -12.05 2.18
CA TYR A 215 -21.41 -10.98 1.22
C TYR A 215 -20.92 -9.61 1.69
N ASN A 216 -20.86 -9.37 3.01
CA ASN A 216 -20.26 -8.17 3.58
C ASN A 216 -18.74 -8.13 3.31
N THR A 217 -18.03 -9.25 3.51
CA THR A 217 -16.60 -9.37 3.12
C THR A 217 -16.37 -9.13 1.62
N LEU A 218 -17.29 -9.57 0.76
CA LEU A 218 -17.16 -9.41 -0.69
C LEU A 218 -17.61 -8.04 -1.22
N GLY A 219 -18.18 -7.17 -0.37
CA GLY A 219 -18.72 -5.87 -0.77
C GLY A 219 -20.06 -5.95 -1.54
N ASP A 220 -20.76 -7.08 -1.50
CA ASP A 220 -22.06 -7.26 -2.17
C ASP A 220 -23.18 -6.73 -1.26
N HIS A 221 -23.26 -5.40 -1.16
CA HIS A 221 -24.14 -4.70 -0.24
C HIS A 221 -25.62 -5.07 -0.42
N ASP A 222 -26.11 -5.28 -1.64
CA ASP A 222 -27.52 -5.62 -1.85
C ASP A 222 -27.85 -7.03 -1.31
N LYS A 223 -26.93 -8.00 -1.40
CA LYS A 223 -27.09 -9.30 -0.73
C LYS A 223 -26.92 -9.21 0.78
N VAL A 224 -26.04 -8.34 1.30
CA VAL A 224 -25.99 -8.07 2.76
C VAL A 224 -27.36 -7.63 3.27
N LEU A 225 -27.99 -6.63 2.63
CA LEU A 225 -29.31 -6.15 3.02
C LEU A 225 -30.39 -7.23 2.89
N LEU A 226 -30.31 -8.10 1.88
CA LEU A 226 -31.22 -9.24 1.72
C LEU A 226 -31.12 -10.24 2.88
N TYR A 227 -29.91 -10.66 3.26
CA TYR A 227 -29.73 -11.67 4.30
C TYR A 227 -29.91 -11.08 5.71
N ALA A 228 -29.50 -9.83 5.97
CA ALA A 228 -29.79 -9.13 7.22
C ALA A 228 -31.30 -9.06 7.48
N LYS A 229 -32.09 -8.63 6.48
CA LYS A 229 -33.57 -8.59 6.58
C LYS A 229 -34.18 -9.98 6.81
N LYS A 230 -33.60 -11.06 6.26
CA LYS A 230 -34.02 -12.44 6.55
C LYS A 230 -33.70 -12.85 7.99
N CYS A 231 -32.52 -12.52 8.52
CA CYS A 231 -32.18 -12.79 9.92
C CYS A 231 -33.13 -12.07 10.89
N ILE A 232 -33.36 -10.77 10.66
CA ILE A 232 -34.24 -9.91 11.45
C ILE A 232 -35.69 -10.43 11.43
N SER A 233 -36.28 -10.58 10.24
CA SER A 233 -37.69 -10.98 10.08
C SER A 233 -37.99 -12.40 10.57
N THR A 234 -36.98 -13.27 10.67
CA THR A 234 -37.15 -14.62 11.22
C THR A 234 -36.92 -14.71 12.73
N GLY A 235 -36.55 -13.60 13.38
CA GLY A 235 -36.28 -13.53 14.82
C GLY A 235 -35.04 -14.32 15.25
N TYR A 236 -34.10 -14.55 14.34
CA TYR A 236 -32.85 -15.25 14.66
C TYR A 236 -32.03 -14.43 15.67
N ARG A 237 -31.36 -15.09 16.60
CA ARG A 237 -30.47 -14.45 17.59
C ARG A 237 -29.14 -15.19 17.64
N MET A 238 -28.05 -14.43 17.58
CA MET A 238 -26.71 -14.93 17.87
C MET A 238 -26.42 -14.70 19.35
N ILE A 239 -25.87 -15.72 20.03
CA ILE A 239 -25.59 -15.66 21.47
C ILE A 239 -24.49 -14.64 21.72
N GLY A 240 -24.80 -13.58 22.47
CA GLY A 240 -23.85 -12.51 22.79
C GLY A 240 -23.50 -11.61 21.61
N ALA A 241 -24.27 -11.65 20.53
CA ALA A 241 -24.15 -10.77 19.35
C ALA A 241 -25.55 -10.40 18.83
N GLU A 242 -26.43 -9.98 19.73
CA GLU A 242 -27.85 -9.80 19.46
C GLU A 242 -28.15 -8.66 18.47
N GLY A 243 -27.33 -7.61 18.43
CA GLY A 243 -27.45 -6.48 17.49
C GLY A 243 -26.87 -6.71 16.08
N HIS A 244 -26.05 -7.76 15.89
CA HIS A 244 -25.15 -7.95 14.74
C HIS A 244 -25.80 -7.73 13.37
N PHE A 245 -27.03 -8.19 13.17
CA PHE A 245 -27.73 -8.04 11.88
C PHE A 245 -28.09 -6.59 11.54
N TYR A 246 -28.41 -5.78 12.56
CA TYR A 246 -28.61 -4.35 12.39
C TYR A 246 -27.28 -3.62 12.24
N GLU A 247 -26.23 -4.05 12.96
CA GLU A 247 -24.89 -3.46 12.87
C GLU A 247 -24.32 -3.58 11.45
N VAL A 248 -24.29 -4.80 10.91
CA VAL A 248 -23.85 -5.08 9.54
C VAL A 248 -24.77 -4.41 8.50
N MET A 249 -26.09 -4.39 8.71
CA MET A 249 -27.02 -3.71 7.80
C MET A 249 -26.77 -2.20 7.73
N THR A 250 -26.75 -1.51 8.88
CA THR A 250 -26.62 -0.04 8.93
C THR A 250 -25.24 0.42 8.44
N MET A 251 -24.17 -0.29 8.81
CA MET A 251 -22.82 -0.04 8.29
C MET A 251 -22.72 -0.30 6.78
N SER A 252 -23.33 -1.39 6.27
CA SER A 252 -23.34 -1.66 4.83
C SER A 252 -24.15 -0.62 4.05
N MET A 253 -25.21 -0.02 4.62
CA MET A 253 -25.94 1.08 3.97
C MET A 253 -25.10 2.36 3.90
N TYR A 254 -24.39 2.67 4.99
CA TYR A 254 -23.46 3.81 5.04
C TYR A 254 -22.30 3.66 4.06
N ASN A 255 -21.62 2.51 4.06
CA ASN A 255 -20.49 2.22 3.16
C ASN A 255 -20.91 2.19 1.68
N ALA A 256 -22.11 1.68 1.38
CA ALA A 256 -22.68 1.70 0.02
C ALA A 256 -23.17 3.09 -0.43
N LYS A 257 -22.98 4.13 0.39
CA LYS A 257 -23.44 5.51 0.15
C LYS A 257 -24.92 5.58 -0.26
N LYS A 258 -25.77 4.78 0.39
CA LYS A 258 -27.23 4.90 0.29
C LYS A 258 -27.65 6.29 0.84
N PRO A 259 -28.79 6.86 0.41
CA PRO A 259 -29.26 8.15 0.90
C PRO A 259 -29.30 8.19 2.44
N LEU A 260 -28.74 9.23 3.06
CA LEU A 260 -28.61 9.29 4.52
C LEU A 260 -29.96 9.25 5.25
N SER A 261 -31.05 9.66 4.61
CA SER A 261 -32.42 9.45 5.11
C SER A 261 -32.79 7.97 5.30
N GLU A 262 -32.35 7.09 4.39
CA GLU A 262 -32.53 5.64 4.54
C GLU A 262 -31.62 5.08 5.65
N VAL A 263 -30.38 5.58 5.75
CA VAL A 263 -29.45 5.19 6.81
C VAL A 263 -29.99 5.57 8.19
N PHE A 264 -30.48 6.81 8.36
CA PHE A 264 -31.12 7.24 9.61
C PHE A 264 -32.39 6.45 9.93
N SER A 265 -33.23 6.14 8.93
CA SER A 265 -34.41 5.30 9.16
C SER A 265 -34.04 3.88 9.64
N ALA A 266 -32.94 3.29 9.13
CA ALA A 266 -32.45 2.00 9.58
C ALA A 266 -31.81 2.06 10.98
N LEU A 267 -31.14 3.17 11.32
CA LEU A 267 -30.61 3.44 12.66
C LEU A 267 -31.73 3.70 13.69
N ASP A 268 -32.81 4.37 13.31
CA ASP A 268 -33.99 4.57 14.18
C ASP A 268 -34.65 3.22 14.52
N GLU A 269 -34.76 2.30 13.55
CA GLU A 269 -35.23 0.92 13.80
C GLU A 269 -34.27 0.15 14.71
N ALA A 270 -32.96 0.23 14.44
CA ALA A 270 -31.94 -0.45 15.22
C ALA A 270 -31.89 0.02 16.69
N GLU A 271 -31.91 1.33 16.92
CA GLU A 271 -31.94 1.91 18.27
C GLU A 271 -33.23 1.59 19.04
N ALA A 272 -34.36 1.43 18.34
CA ALA A 272 -35.61 1.00 18.97
C ALA A 272 -35.59 -0.48 19.36
N ALA A 273 -34.93 -1.33 18.56
CA ALA A 273 -34.76 -2.75 18.85
C ALA A 273 -33.68 -3.02 19.93
N PHE A 274 -32.61 -2.22 19.95
CA PHE A 274 -31.43 -2.39 20.79
C PHE A 274 -31.01 -1.06 21.45
N PRO A 275 -31.80 -0.52 22.39
CA PRO A 275 -31.58 0.80 22.98
C PRO A 275 -30.33 0.91 23.88
N GLU A 276 -29.72 -0.22 24.23
CA GLU A 276 -28.47 -0.27 25.01
C GLU A 276 -27.20 -0.39 24.13
N GLU A 277 -27.32 -0.55 22.81
CA GLU A 277 -26.20 -0.85 21.92
C GLU A 277 -25.44 0.43 21.48
N PRO A 278 -24.15 0.61 21.84
CA PRO A 278 -23.38 1.79 21.46
C PRO A 278 -23.11 1.94 19.95
N PHE A 279 -23.00 0.84 19.20
CA PHE A 279 -22.60 0.83 17.79
C PHE A 279 -23.43 1.80 16.93
N PHE A 280 -24.76 1.74 17.03
CA PHE A 280 -25.66 2.56 16.22
C PHE A 280 -25.45 4.06 16.44
N HIS A 281 -25.04 4.45 17.65
CA HIS A 281 -24.74 5.84 17.96
C HIS A 281 -23.44 6.35 17.34
N PHE A 282 -22.43 5.49 17.19
CA PHE A 282 -21.20 5.85 16.47
C PHE A 282 -21.44 5.94 14.95
N VAL A 283 -22.24 5.04 14.38
CA VAL A 283 -22.64 5.14 12.96
C VAL A 283 -23.52 6.36 12.69
N ARG A 284 -24.47 6.68 13.60
CA ARG A 284 -25.24 7.93 13.50
C ARG A 284 -24.34 9.17 13.56
N ALA A 285 -23.34 9.18 14.43
CA ALA A 285 -22.40 10.29 14.51
C ALA A 285 -21.60 10.49 13.22
N MET A 286 -21.16 9.41 12.56
CA MET A 286 -20.51 9.45 11.25
C MET A 286 -21.43 10.02 10.16
N ALA A 287 -22.69 9.57 10.12
CA ALA A 287 -23.68 10.04 9.15
C ALA A 287 -24.05 11.53 9.35
N LEU A 288 -24.05 12.03 10.59
CA LEU A 288 -24.29 13.45 10.90
C LEU A 288 -23.06 14.32 10.58
N GLU A 289 -21.86 13.81 10.82
CA GLU A 289 -20.60 14.47 10.42
C GLU A 289 -20.49 14.62 8.89
N GLU A 290 -20.95 13.63 8.11
CA GLU A 290 -21.06 13.72 6.64
C GLU A 290 -22.11 14.74 6.16
N GLN A 291 -23.01 15.20 7.04
CA GLN A 291 -23.95 16.32 6.79
C GLN A 291 -23.48 17.66 7.39
N GLU A 292 -22.26 17.73 7.93
CA GLU A 292 -21.73 18.87 8.69
C GLU A 292 -22.54 19.23 9.95
N ASP A 293 -23.43 18.35 10.44
CA ASP A 293 -24.12 18.51 11.72
C ASP A 293 -23.24 18.05 12.89
N TYR A 294 -22.23 18.87 13.20
CA TYR A 294 -21.31 18.63 14.30
C TYR A 294 -21.99 18.61 15.68
N LEU A 295 -23.13 19.29 15.87
CA LEU A 295 -23.87 19.28 17.14
C LEU A 295 -24.65 17.96 17.33
N GLY A 296 -25.28 17.47 16.26
CA GLY A 296 -25.88 16.14 16.24
C GLY A 296 -24.83 15.05 16.41
N ALA A 297 -23.69 15.16 15.72
CA ALA A 297 -22.60 14.19 15.78
C ALA A 297 -21.94 14.11 17.17
N GLU A 298 -21.75 15.23 17.86
CA GLU A 298 -21.34 15.26 19.28
C GLU A 298 -22.34 14.51 20.16
N LYS A 299 -23.63 14.88 20.08
CA LYS A 299 -24.69 14.30 20.91
C LYS A 299 -24.83 12.80 20.70
N ALA A 300 -24.71 12.33 19.46
CA ALA A 300 -24.71 10.91 19.12
C ALA A 300 -23.47 10.21 19.71
N THR A 301 -22.28 10.79 19.53
CA THR A 301 -21.02 10.20 20.05
C THR A 301 -21.02 10.07 21.58
N LEU A 302 -21.45 11.12 22.30
CA LEU A 302 -21.57 11.09 23.76
C LEU A 302 -22.61 10.07 24.24
N LYS A 303 -23.74 9.88 23.52
CA LYS A 303 -24.71 8.83 23.85
C LYS A 303 -24.11 7.43 23.66
N GLY A 304 -23.35 7.20 22.58
CA GLY A 304 -22.63 5.94 22.35
C GLY A 304 -21.64 5.63 23.46
N LEU A 305 -20.76 6.57 23.81
CA LEU A 305 -19.78 6.42 24.90
C LEU A 305 -20.46 6.06 26.23
N LYS A 306 -21.53 6.77 26.61
CA LYS A 306 -22.28 6.50 27.84
C LYS A 306 -22.93 5.11 27.88
N LEU A 307 -23.49 4.65 26.76
CA LEU A 307 -24.03 3.28 26.69
C LEU A 307 -22.91 2.24 26.83
N ARG A 308 -21.73 2.53 26.27
CA ARG A 308 -20.58 1.65 26.34
C ARG A 308 -20.01 1.49 27.75
N GLU A 309 -20.11 2.50 28.62
CA GLU A 309 -19.77 2.36 30.05
C GLU A 309 -20.55 1.21 30.72
N ALA A 310 -21.84 1.03 30.36
CA ALA A 310 -22.65 -0.07 30.86
C ALA A 310 -22.26 -1.44 30.25
N VAL A 311 -21.78 -1.45 29.00
CA VAL A 311 -21.21 -2.65 28.35
C VAL A 311 -19.90 -3.06 29.04
N GLU A 312 -19.00 -2.11 29.33
CA GLU A 312 -17.77 -2.38 30.08
C GLU A 312 -18.05 -2.92 31.48
N GLU A 313 -19.02 -2.36 32.19
CA GLU A 313 -19.33 -2.82 33.55
C GLU A 313 -19.90 -4.26 33.56
N LYS A 314 -20.75 -4.61 32.58
CA LYS A 314 -21.17 -6.00 32.34
C LYS A 314 -19.94 -6.90 32.14
N LEU A 315 -19.02 -6.50 31.28
CA LEU A 315 -17.80 -7.27 30.97
C LEU A 315 -16.87 -7.44 32.18
N ARG A 316 -16.72 -6.42 33.04
CA ARG A 316 -15.95 -6.45 34.30
C ARG A 316 -16.60 -7.31 35.39
N CYS A 317 -17.91 -7.53 35.30
CA CYS A 317 -18.67 -8.44 36.16
C CYS A 317 -18.66 -9.90 35.64
N GLY A 318 -17.82 -10.24 34.66
CA GLY A 318 -17.79 -11.55 34.01
C GLY A 318 -19.04 -11.87 33.16
N ILE A 319 -19.85 -10.86 32.81
CA ILE A 319 -21.02 -11.03 31.94
C ILE A 319 -20.58 -10.88 30.48
N GLY A 320 -20.56 -11.99 29.75
CA GLY A 320 -20.21 -12.01 28.33
C GLY A 320 -21.25 -11.29 27.47
N VAL A 321 -20.86 -10.17 26.88
CA VAL A 321 -21.59 -9.40 25.85
C VAL A 321 -20.60 -9.03 24.73
N SER A 322 -21.09 -8.82 23.50
CA SER A 322 -20.25 -8.22 22.44
C SER A 322 -19.92 -6.75 22.77
N ASP A 323 -18.81 -6.27 22.21
CA ASP A 323 -18.43 -4.86 22.14
C ASP A 323 -17.80 -4.61 20.75
N THR A 324 -18.60 -4.74 19.69
CA THR A 324 -18.22 -4.34 18.31
C THR A 324 -17.92 -2.83 18.25
N SER A 325 -18.54 -2.06 19.17
CA SER A 325 -18.32 -0.63 19.32
C SER A 325 -16.88 -0.23 19.69
N ARG A 326 -16.08 -1.14 20.27
CA ARG A 326 -14.66 -0.92 20.63
C ARG A 326 -13.82 -0.42 19.46
N GLY A 327 -14.06 -0.88 18.23
CA GLY A 327 -13.34 -0.46 17.03
C GLY A 327 -13.52 1.02 16.65
N PHE A 328 -14.61 1.65 17.14
CA PHE A 328 -14.93 3.05 16.87
C PHE A 328 -14.29 4.04 17.85
N LEU A 329 -13.76 3.58 18.99
CA LEU A 329 -13.27 4.45 20.05
C LEU A 329 -12.22 5.50 19.56
N PRO A 330 -11.20 5.14 18.75
CA PRO A 330 -10.26 6.15 18.24
C PRO A 330 -10.96 7.26 17.45
N TYR A 331 -11.93 6.91 16.61
CA TYR A 331 -12.69 7.87 15.79
C TYR A 331 -13.71 8.68 16.59
N ALA A 332 -14.37 8.05 17.57
CA ALA A 332 -15.32 8.71 18.46
C ALA A 332 -14.64 9.81 19.27
N TYR A 333 -13.50 9.48 19.88
CA TYR A 333 -12.71 10.45 20.64
C TYR A 333 -12.04 11.48 19.74
N GLU A 334 -11.52 11.12 18.56
CA GLU A 334 -10.99 12.10 17.61
C GLU A 334 -12.06 13.11 17.16
N ARG A 335 -13.27 12.65 16.85
CA ARG A 335 -14.40 13.52 16.50
C ARG A 335 -14.74 14.50 17.62
N LEU A 336 -14.82 14.03 18.86
CA LEU A 336 -15.03 14.92 20.01
C LEU A 336 -13.87 15.91 20.17
N GLY A 337 -12.62 15.48 19.96
CA GLY A 337 -11.46 16.36 19.92
C GLY A 337 -11.59 17.47 18.89
N LYS A 338 -11.97 17.13 17.65
CA LYS A 338 -12.24 18.08 16.55
C LYS A 338 -13.37 19.05 16.91
N ILE A 339 -14.48 18.56 17.46
CA ILE A 339 -15.65 19.37 17.83
C ILE A 339 -15.34 20.32 19.00
N TYR A 340 -14.70 19.86 20.07
CA TYR A 340 -14.33 20.74 21.20
C TYR A 340 -13.28 21.78 20.80
N ALA A 341 -12.36 21.44 19.89
CA ALA A 341 -11.42 22.41 19.33
C ALA A 341 -12.14 23.52 18.55
N MET A 342 -13.15 23.18 17.72
CA MET A 342 -13.99 24.17 17.03
C MET A 342 -14.82 25.04 17.98
N LYS A 343 -15.23 24.49 19.14
CA LYS A 343 -15.90 25.26 20.21
C LYS A 343 -14.96 26.14 21.04
N GLY A 344 -13.64 25.99 20.87
CA GLY A 344 -12.63 26.68 21.69
C GLY A 344 -12.40 26.06 23.08
N ASP A 345 -13.03 24.93 23.41
CA ASP A 345 -12.74 24.20 24.65
C ASP A 345 -11.47 23.36 24.49
N LYS A 346 -10.34 24.01 24.79
CA LYS A 346 -9.02 23.39 24.63
C LYS A 346 -8.82 22.17 25.54
N GLN A 347 -9.38 22.19 26.75
CA GLN A 347 -9.18 21.10 27.71
C GLN A 347 -9.90 19.84 27.25
N GLN A 348 -11.20 19.93 26.94
CA GLN A 348 -11.96 18.79 26.46
C GLN A 348 -11.44 18.26 25.12
N ALA A 349 -10.95 19.14 24.25
CA ALA A 349 -10.31 18.72 23.00
C ALA A 349 -9.02 17.91 23.23
N ALA A 350 -8.13 18.38 24.12
CA ALA A 350 -6.91 17.66 24.49
C ALA A 350 -7.20 16.29 25.10
N ASP A 351 -8.12 16.23 26.07
CA ASP A 351 -8.50 15.00 26.76
C ASP A 351 -9.07 13.96 25.79
N ASN A 352 -9.90 14.39 24.84
CA ASN A 352 -10.45 13.52 23.81
C ASN A 352 -9.38 13.04 22.82
N TYR A 353 -8.48 13.90 22.33
CA TYR A 353 -7.37 13.42 21.48
C TYR A 353 -6.45 12.42 22.21
N ILE A 354 -6.19 12.64 23.50
CA ILE A 354 -5.44 11.68 24.34
C ILE A 354 -6.19 10.33 24.45
N LEU A 355 -7.51 10.35 24.64
CA LEU A 355 -8.33 9.14 24.67
C LEU A 355 -8.33 8.40 23.32
N ALA A 356 -8.32 9.12 22.20
CA ALA A 356 -8.17 8.51 20.88
C ALA A 356 -6.83 7.76 20.75
N LEU A 357 -5.72 8.41 21.13
CA LEU A 357 -4.37 7.82 21.07
C LEU A 357 -4.19 6.63 22.04
N LYS A 358 -4.85 6.65 23.20
CA LYS A 358 -4.89 5.50 24.12
C LYS A 358 -5.58 4.27 23.51
N ASN A 359 -6.56 4.48 22.64
CA ASN A 359 -7.26 3.39 21.96
C ASN A 359 -6.53 2.94 20.68
N HIS A 360 -5.84 3.85 19.98
CA HIS A 360 -4.95 3.52 18.87
C HIS A 360 -3.89 4.62 18.68
N LYS A 361 -2.63 4.33 19.04
CA LYS A 361 -1.56 5.35 19.06
C LYS A 361 -1.22 5.94 17.68
N TYR A 362 -1.46 5.21 16.59
CA TYR A 362 -1.22 5.72 15.22
C TYR A 362 -2.39 6.54 14.64
N GLN A 363 -3.38 6.90 15.46
CA GLN A 363 -4.49 7.77 15.07
C GLN A 363 -3.98 9.19 14.71
N THR A 364 -3.67 9.37 13.43
CA THR A 364 -2.85 10.46 12.88
C THR A 364 -3.49 11.83 13.08
N ASP A 365 -4.80 11.94 12.85
CA ASP A 365 -5.55 13.17 12.98
C ASP A 365 -5.70 13.58 14.46
N ALA A 366 -5.92 12.63 15.36
CA ALA A 366 -5.88 12.88 16.81
C ALA A 366 -4.52 13.37 17.29
N LEU A 367 -3.42 12.75 16.82
CA LEU A 367 -2.06 13.16 17.17
C LEU A 367 -1.74 14.60 16.72
N LYS A 368 -2.09 14.93 15.47
CA LYS A 368 -1.96 16.30 14.93
C LYS A 368 -2.83 17.30 15.69
N GLY A 369 -4.09 16.94 15.96
CA GLY A 369 -5.04 17.76 16.70
C GLY A 369 -4.55 18.11 18.11
N LEU A 370 -4.01 17.14 18.85
CA LEU A 370 -3.41 17.35 20.16
C LEU A 370 -2.21 18.31 20.08
N CYS A 371 -1.32 18.10 19.12
CA CYS A 371 -0.10 18.88 18.99
C CYS A 371 -0.35 20.33 18.55
N LEU A 372 -1.27 20.56 17.61
CA LEU A 372 -1.70 21.89 17.19
C LEU A 372 -2.40 22.66 18.32
N LEU A 373 -3.07 21.96 19.22
CA LEU A 373 -3.77 22.55 20.36
C LEU A 373 -2.80 22.96 21.49
N LEU A 374 -1.73 22.17 21.68
CA LEU A 374 -0.61 22.42 22.60
C LEU A 374 0.52 23.26 21.97
N LEU A 375 0.28 23.88 20.81
CA LEU A 375 1.26 24.73 20.15
C LEU A 375 1.60 25.95 21.03
N GLY A 376 2.84 26.01 21.52
CA GLY A 376 3.32 27.02 22.47
C GLY A 376 3.46 26.55 23.91
N SER A 377 3.12 25.30 24.23
CA SER A 377 3.55 24.62 25.47
C SER A 377 5.06 24.35 25.48
N ASP A 378 5.62 24.02 26.64
CA ASP A 378 7.03 23.68 26.77
C ASP A 378 7.39 22.37 26.05
N ASP A 379 8.51 22.36 25.33
CA ASP A 379 8.97 21.22 24.53
C ASP A 379 9.18 19.96 25.38
N ILE A 380 9.66 20.11 26.63
CA ILE A 380 9.92 18.99 27.53
C ILE A 380 8.60 18.37 27.98
N GLU A 381 7.60 19.19 28.32
CA GLU A 381 6.26 18.71 28.71
C GLU A 381 5.58 17.97 27.55
N LEU A 382 5.66 18.51 26.32
CA LEU A 382 5.10 17.88 25.13
C LEU A 382 5.85 16.58 24.74
N ILE A 383 7.18 16.55 24.85
CA ILE A 383 7.98 15.32 24.68
C ILE A 383 7.62 14.27 25.74
N GLN A 384 7.46 14.65 27.01
CA GLN A 384 7.08 13.72 28.07
C GLN A 384 5.69 13.12 27.83
N LEU A 385 4.72 13.95 27.42
CA LEU A 385 3.39 13.50 27.04
C LEU A 385 3.44 12.50 25.87
N LEU A 386 4.16 12.84 24.80
CA LEU A 386 4.27 11.98 23.62
C LEU A 386 5.00 10.66 23.93
N ASN A 387 6.08 10.69 24.73
CA ASN A 387 6.78 9.49 25.19
C ASN A 387 5.92 8.55 26.06
N SER A 388 4.79 9.02 26.62
CA SER A 388 3.86 8.14 27.33
C SER A 388 3.03 7.24 26.40
N PHE A 389 2.99 7.55 25.10
CA PHE A 389 2.29 6.77 24.06
C PHE A 389 3.23 6.07 23.08
N PHE A 390 4.41 6.64 22.83
CA PHE A 390 5.28 6.26 21.73
C PHE A 390 6.67 5.81 22.18
N ASP A 391 7.13 4.69 21.63
CA ASP A 391 8.52 4.27 21.73
C ASP A 391 9.34 5.09 20.74
N ARG A 392 10.29 5.86 21.26
CA ARG A 392 11.08 6.81 20.48
C ARG A 392 11.84 6.18 19.30
N GLU A 393 12.35 4.95 19.43
CA GLU A 393 13.14 4.28 18.40
C GLU A 393 12.23 3.57 17.37
N LYS A 394 11.11 2.99 17.81
CA LYS A 394 10.16 2.30 16.91
C LYS A 394 9.23 3.27 16.18
N ASP A 395 8.72 4.26 16.89
CA ASP A 395 7.68 5.18 16.42
C ASP A 395 8.26 6.51 15.89
N GLY A 396 9.56 6.76 16.05
CA GLY A 396 10.21 8.02 15.65
C GLY A 396 9.92 8.42 14.20
N ASN A 397 9.93 7.47 13.27
CA ASN A 397 9.58 7.69 11.87
C ASN A 397 8.12 8.18 11.68
N PHE A 398 7.18 7.51 12.35
CA PHE A 398 5.77 7.90 12.34
C PHE A 398 5.56 9.28 12.97
N LEU A 399 6.22 9.56 14.09
CA LEU A 399 6.15 10.85 14.79
C LEU A 399 6.71 11.99 13.94
N VAL A 400 7.91 11.84 13.39
CA VAL A 400 8.53 12.87 12.54
C VAL A 400 7.69 13.13 11.29
N ARG A 401 7.12 12.09 10.66
CA ARG A 401 6.21 12.24 9.51
C ARG A 401 4.90 12.93 9.89
N THR A 402 4.30 12.56 11.02
CA THR A 402 2.96 13.01 11.43
C THR A 402 2.97 14.41 12.05
N LEU A 403 4.01 14.74 12.83
CA LEU A 403 4.12 15.99 13.58
C LEU A 403 4.78 17.13 12.79
N LYS A 404 5.26 16.86 11.56
CA LYS A 404 5.89 17.85 10.69
C LYS A 404 4.97 19.07 10.45
N GLY A 405 5.35 20.21 11.01
CA GLY A 405 4.58 21.46 10.93
C GLY A 405 3.46 21.60 11.97
N CYS A 406 3.33 20.66 12.91
CA CYS A 406 2.32 20.65 13.97
C CYS A 406 2.92 20.78 15.39
N VAL A 407 4.23 20.66 15.55
CA VAL A 407 4.95 20.82 16.82
C VAL A 407 6.11 21.79 16.70
N SER A 408 6.65 22.17 17.86
CA SER A 408 7.86 22.95 17.96
C SER A 408 9.11 22.20 17.50
N THR A 409 10.16 23.00 17.41
CA THR A 409 11.47 22.64 16.93
C THR A 409 12.22 21.65 17.83
N GLY A 410 12.24 21.82 19.15
CA GLY A 410 12.91 20.88 20.05
C GLY A 410 12.22 19.50 20.09
N VAL A 411 10.89 19.47 19.93
CA VAL A 411 10.10 18.22 19.80
C VAL A 411 10.48 17.45 18.54
N MET A 412 10.55 18.13 17.37
CA MET A 412 11.05 17.51 16.13
C MET A 412 12.48 17.00 16.30
N ALA A 413 13.35 17.77 16.97
CA ALA A 413 14.75 17.39 17.18
C ALA A 413 14.92 16.18 18.12
N TYR A 414 14.02 16.02 19.09
CA TYR A 414 14.03 14.92 20.05
C TYR A 414 13.70 13.57 19.38
N TYR A 415 12.63 13.52 18.58
CA TYR A 415 12.21 12.32 17.85
C TYR A 415 13.02 12.07 16.57
N GLY A 416 13.51 13.11 15.89
CA GLY A 416 14.37 12.94 14.71
C GLY A 416 15.70 12.24 15.01
N LYS A 417 16.21 12.33 16.24
CA LYS A 417 17.47 11.70 16.67
C LYS A 417 17.43 10.16 16.79
N SER A 418 16.25 9.56 16.81
CA SER A 418 16.05 8.10 16.87
C SER A 418 15.59 7.51 15.54
N VAL A 419 15.32 8.37 14.56
CA VAL A 419 15.15 7.95 13.18
C VAL A 419 16.56 7.62 12.65
N LYS A 420 16.88 6.33 12.58
CA LYS A 420 17.99 5.87 11.73
C LYS A 420 17.77 6.41 10.32
N ASP A 421 18.85 6.70 9.62
CA ASP A 421 18.78 7.10 8.21
C ASP A 421 18.09 8.50 8.05
N TYR A 422 18.27 9.37 9.07
CA TYR A 422 17.81 10.77 9.10
C TYR A 422 18.92 11.71 9.65
N ASN A 423 19.58 12.44 8.74
CA ASN A 423 20.79 13.23 9.02
C ASN A 423 20.60 14.28 10.14
N GLU A 424 21.45 14.22 11.19
CA GLU A 424 21.42 15.11 12.37
C GLU A 424 21.33 16.61 12.02
N GLY A 425 21.92 17.04 10.91
CA GLY A 425 21.83 18.42 10.43
C GLY A 425 20.38 18.86 10.14
N PHE A 426 19.60 17.99 9.50
CA PHE A 426 18.17 18.24 9.24
C PHE A 426 17.32 18.11 10.50
N VAL A 427 17.72 17.28 11.46
CA VAL A 427 17.09 17.20 12.79
C VAL A 427 17.22 18.53 13.54
N TYR A 428 18.40 19.18 13.50
CA TYR A 428 18.59 20.52 14.07
C TYR A 428 17.94 21.64 13.26
N MET A 429 17.75 21.51 11.93
CA MET A 429 17.07 22.54 11.11
C MET A 429 15.54 22.44 11.15
N ALA A 430 14.96 21.22 11.11
CA ALA A 430 13.56 21.00 11.52
C ALA A 430 13.36 21.41 12.99
N GLY A 431 14.44 21.34 13.77
CA GLY A 431 14.59 21.91 15.10
C GLY A 431 15.01 23.38 15.18
N GLY A 432 14.87 24.19 14.12
CA GLY A 432 15.06 25.65 14.13
C GLY A 432 16.42 26.17 14.61
N ARG A 433 17.35 25.27 14.91
CA ARG A 433 18.70 25.52 15.43
C ARG A 433 19.65 25.45 14.25
N PHE A 434 19.43 26.36 13.30
CA PHE A 434 20.13 26.40 12.02
C PHE A 434 21.65 26.41 12.20
N ASP A 435 22.18 27.07 13.23
CA ASP A 435 23.62 27.08 13.55
C ASP A 435 24.14 25.68 13.93
N SER A 436 23.39 24.92 14.74
CA SER A 436 23.73 23.54 15.10
C SER A 436 23.61 22.60 13.90
N GLY A 437 22.59 22.83 13.05
CA GLY A 437 22.42 22.15 11.78
C GLY A 437 23.59 22.41 10.83
N ALA A 438 24.01 23.67 10.69
CA ALA A 438 25.14 24.10 9.88
C ALA A 438 26.49 23.58 10.41
N VAL A 439 26.69 23.49 11.72
CA VAL A 439 27.89 22.84 12.30
C VAL A 439 27.93 21.34 11.97
N LYS A 440 26.79 20.63 12.03
CA LYS A 440 26.73 19.21 11.69
C LYS A 440 26.83 18.92 10.19
N LEU A 441 26.18 19.73 9.36
CA LEU A 441 26.39 19.75 7.90
C LEU A 441 27.84 20.12 7.57
N GLY A 442 28.45 21.04 8.31
CA GLY A 442 29.84 21.47 8.14
C GLY A 442 30.87 20.41 8.56
N GLN A 443 30.58 19.58 9.56
CA GLN A 443 31.38 18.38 9.87
C GLN A 443 31.34 17.40 8.70
N ARG A 444 30.14 17.09 8.16
CA ARG A 444 29.97 16.25 6.96
C ARG A 444 30.65 16.87 5.73
N TYR A 445 30.61 18.19 5.57
CA TYR A 445 31.33 18.94 4.53
C TYR A 445 32.86 18.86 4.69
N LYS A 446 33.36 18.82 5.92
CA LYS A 446 34.79 18.65 6.23
C LYS A 446 35.27 17.23 5.97
N GLU A 447 34.44 16.22 6.25
CA GLU A 447 34.68 14.82 5.88
C GLU A 447 34.72 14.65 4.35
N LEU A 448 33.76 15.24 3.62
CA LEU A 448 33.76 15.32 2.16
C LEU A 448 35.00 16.04 1.61
N SER A 449 35.46 17.11 2.27
CA SER A 449 36.69 17.83 1.90
C SER A 449 37.96 17.01 2.17
N GLN A 450 38.01 16.21 3.24
CA GLN A 450 39.13 15.31 3.55
C GLN A 450 39.24 14.14 2.55
N LEU A 451 38.13 13.77 1.91
CA LEU A 451 38.09 12.77 0.83
C LEU A 451 38.46 13.35 -0.55
N GLY A 452 38.92 14.62 -0.63
CA GLY A 452 39.49 15.20 -1.84
C GLY A 452 38.50 15.82 -2.83
N VAL A 453 37.21 15.91 -2.48
CA VAL A 453 36.11 16.32 -3.39
C VAL A 453 36.20 17.79 -3.88
N LEU A 454 37.14 18.61 -3.38
CA LEU A 454 37.25 20.05 -3.68
C LEU A 454 38.50 20.46 -4.49
N SER A 455 39.29 19.55 -5.05
CA SER A 455 40.48 19.93 -5.84
C SER A 455 40.23 20.01 -7.36
N ALA A 456 39.57 21.09 -7.83
CA ALA A 456 39.65 21.50 -9.25
C ALA A 456 39.32 23.00 -9.51
N TYR A 457 40.35 23.83 -9.44
CA TYR A 457 40.60 25.05 -10.24
C TYR A 457 39.76 26.35 -10.11
N ASN A 458 40.54 27.44 -10.02
CA ASN A 458 40.21 28.87 -10.19
C ASN A 458 39.28 29.52 -9.16
N MET A 459 39.78 29.63 -7.93
CA MET A 459 39.57 30.84 -7.13
C MET A 459 40.53 31.93 -7.60
N ASP A 460 40.05 32.92 -8.35
CA ASP A 460 40.68 34.23 -8.49
C ASP A 460 39.60 35.30 -8.33
N GLU A 461 39.86 36.30 -7.47
CA GLU A 461 38.93 37.35 -7.01
C GLU A 461 37.72 36.89 -6.17
N PHE A 462 37.96 36.72 -4.86
CA PHE A 462 36.91 36.78 -3.83
C PHE A 462 36.51 38.26 -3.56
N PRO A 463 35.22 38.63 -3.64
CA PRO A 463 34.76 39.92 -3.14
C PRO A 463 34.91 40.02 -1.62
N VAL A 464 35.38 41.16 -1.12
CA VAL A 464 35.74 41.37 0.30
C VAL A 464 34.50 41.44 1.21
N ASP A 465 33.34 41.76 0.65
CA ASP A 465 32.07 41.91 1.37
C ASP A 465 31.15 40.71 1.07
N GLY A 466 30.92 39.87 2.08
CA GLY A 466 30.32 38.55 1.91
C GLY A 466 28.85 38.51 1.47
N TYR A 467 28.40 37.29 1.12
CA TYR A 467 27.11 36.89 0.52
C TYR A 467 25.78 37.45 1.10
N ILE A 468 25.80 38.27 2.16
CA ILE A 468 24.61 38.82 2.80
C ILE A 468 23.97 39.96 1.97
N ASP A 469 24.78 40.78 1.27
CA ASP A 469 24.28 41.97 0.56
C ASP A 469 23.52 41.66 -0.75
N THR A 470 23.54 40.43 -1.25
CA THR A 470 22.95 40.07 -2.57
C THR A 470 21.54 39.47 -2.51
N LEU A 471 20.94 39.36 -1.32
CA LEU A 471 19.66 38.66 -1.11
C LEU A 471 18.40 39.55 -1.07
N ILE A 472 18.52 40.88 -1.26
CA ILE A 472 17.39 41.83 -1.23
C ILE A 472 17.38 42.70 -2.50
N GLY A 473 16.22 42.95 -3.10
CA GLY A 473 16.09 43.76 -4.33
C GLY A 473 15.04 44.88 -4.27
N ASN A 474 15.02 45.71 -5.32
CA ASN A 474 14.63 47.12 -5.20
C ASN A 474 13.18 47.41 -4.82
N GLN A 475 12.18 46.59 -5.15
CA GLN A 475 10.78 46.87 -4.76
C GLN A 475 10.56 46.77 -3.24
N TYR A 476 11.52 46.18 -2.52
CA TYR A 476 11.56 46.06 -1.08
C TYR A 476 12.52 47.04 -0.39
N ARG A 477 13.30 47.82 -1.16
CA ARG A 477 14.19 48.87 -0.64
C ARG A 477 13.46 50.09 -0.08
N GLU A 478 12.18 50.29 -0.40
CA GLU A 478 11.40 51.45 0.07
C GLU A 478 10.38 51.11 1.16
N LYS A 479 9.99 49.83 1.31
CA LYS A 479 9.10 49.40 2.39
C LYS A 479 9.77 48.59 3.49
N LEU A 480 10.90 47.96 3.18
CA LEU A 480 11.67 47.13 4.09
C LEU A 480 13.11 47.65 4.24
N LEU A 481 13.15 48.99 4.32
CA LEU A 481 14.20 49.92 4.74
C LEU A 481 13.51 51.28 5.11
N ASP A 482 12.34 51.28 5.75
CA ASP A 482 12.21 50.81 7.15
C ASP A 482 12.09 49.28 7.31
N LYS A 483 13.00 48.65 8.05
CA LYS A 483 13.76 47.44 7.60
C LYS A 483 13.05 46.06 7.60
N SER A 484 13.51 45.19 6.67
CA SER A 484 13.77 43.72 6.78
C SER A 484 12.93 42.64 6.01
N ALA A 485 12.93 42.68 4.67
CA ALA A 485 12.51 41.63 3.70
C ALA A 485 12.72 42.23 2.27
N ASP A 486 12.44 41.66 1.09
CA ASP A 486 12.33 40.30 0.50
C ASP A 486 12.23 40.48 -1.06
N GLU A 487 11.66 39.52 -1.80
CA GLU A 487 10.96 39.55 -3.10
C GLU A 487 11.65 40.10 -4.36
N GLY A 488 12.82 40.73 -4.27
CA GLY A 488 13.60 41.12 -5.44
C GLY A 488 14.36 39.98 -6.13
N THR A 489 14.84 39.00 -5.36
CA THR A 489 15.62 37.85 -5.87
C THR A 489 14.78 36.57 -5.95
N VAL A 490 13.64 36.54 -5.24
CA VAL A 490 12.69 35.42 -5.16
C VAL A 490 12.28 34.95 -6.54
N LEU A 491 11.78 35.84 -7.41
CA LEU A 491 11.34 35.47 -8.77
C LEU A 491 12.46 35.05 -9.73
N LYS A 492 13.74 35.31 -9.42
CA LYS A 492 14.86 34.99 -10.32
C LYS A 492 15.53 33.65 -10.02
N ARG A 493 15.56 33.20 -8.76
CA ARG A 493 15.99 31.81 -8.41
C ARG A 493 14.84 30.79 -8.44
N LEU A 494 13.58 31.23 -8.41
CA LEU A 494 12.40 30.37 -8.63
C LEU A 494 12.34 29.67 -10.00
N LYS A 495 13.25 29.96 -10.94
CA LYS A 495 13.19 29.44 -12.32
C LYS A 495 14.01 28.19 -12.63
N GLU A 496 15.01 27.82 -11.82
CA GLU A 496 15.91 26.69 -12.16
C GLU A 496 15.68 25.44 -11.30
N TYR A 497 15.21 25.56 -10.05
CA TYR A 497 14.89 24.42 -9.20
C TYR A 497 13.50 23.83 -9.46
N ARG A 498 13.30 23.30 -10.68
CA ARG A 498 12.09 22.57 -11.06
C ARG A 498 12.09 21.17 -10.42
N ILE A 499 11.58 21.08 -9.19
CA ILE A 499 10.84 19.91 -8.64
C ILE A 499 11.75 18.83 -7.94
N ARG A 500 11.39 17.53 -7.83
CA ARG A 500 11.44 16.67 -6.60
C ARG A 500 12.32 15.35 -6.58
N ILE A 501 12.17 14.59 -5.49
CA ILE A 501 12.18 13.13 -5.24
C ILE A 501 13.33 12.54 -4.42
N GLU A 502 13.06 12.29 -3.13
CA GLU A 502 13.40 11.13 -2.31
C GLU A 502 14.28 10.10 -3.01
N LEU A 503 15.52 9.99 -2.56
CA LEU A 503 16.01 8.82 -1.85
C LEU A 503 17.28 9.18 -1.09
N ASP A 504 17.83 8.21 -0.36
CA ASP A 504 18.78 8.35 0.73
C ASP A 504 18.09 8.74 2.07
N ASP A 505 18.22 7.97 3.14
CA ASP A 505 19.28 6.99 3.40
C ASP A 505 18.88 5.52 3.14
N ILE A 506 19.83 4.79 2.57
CA ILE A 506 19.88 3.31 2.54
C ILE A 506 21.21 2.95 3.15
N SER A 507 21.22 2.54 4.41
CA SER A 507 22.42 1.97 5.01
C SER A 507 22.66 0.54 4.48
N PHE A 508 23.80 0.34 3.82
CA PHE A 508 24.18 -0.95 3.24
C PHE A 508 24.86 -1.87 4.26
N PRO A 509 24.37 -3.11 4.45
CA PRO A 509 25.28 -4.24 4.63
C PRO A 509 26.09 -4.38 3.33
N GLU A 510 27.40 -4.64 3.42
CA GLU A 510 28.31 -4.72 2.26
C GLU A 510 28.00 -5.87 1.27
N ASP A 511 26.94 -6.66 1.51
CA ASP A 511 26.60 -7.91 0.81
C ASP A 511 25.35 -7.87 -0.11
N SER A 512 24.61 -6.74 -0.26
CA SER A 512 23.40 -6.77 -1.13
C SER A 512 22.97 -5.49 -1.88
N MET A 513 23.91 -4.76 -2.50
CA MET A 513 23.55 -3.82 -3.57
C MET A 513 23.15 -4.58 -4.86
N PRO A 514 21.90 -4.50 -5.35
CA PRO A 514 21.50 -5.20 -6.58
C PRO A 514 21.97 -4.51 -7.86
N LEU A 515 22.67 -5.25 -8.73
CA LEU A 515 23.18 -4.75 -10.01
C LEU A 515 22.07 -4.22 -10.94
N VAL A 516 22.33 -3.09 -11.60
CA VAL A 516 21.51 -2.54 -12.69
C VAL A 516 22.28 -2.61 -14.01
N SER A 517 21.65 -3.13 -15.07
CA SER A 517 22.20 -3.04 -16.44
C SER A 517 21.67 -1.81 -17.16
N ILE A 518 22.55 -0.88 -17.51
CA ILE A 518 22.25 0.25 -18.40
C ILE A 518 22.55 -0.19 -19.84
N MET A 519 21.54 -0.18 -20.71
CA MET A 519 21.61 -0.69 -22.08
C MET A 519 21.50 0.46 -23.08
N ILE A 520 22.60 0.73 -23.80
CA ILE A 520 22.75 1.85 -24.73
C ILE A 520 22.93 1.34 -26.17
N PRO A 521 21.85 1.19 -26.96
CA PRO A 521 21.95 1.00 -28.40
C PRO A 521 22.36 2.32 -29.07
N THR A 522 23.33 2.29 -29.99
CA THR A 522 23.82 3.49 -30.69
C THR A 522 24.00 3.27 -32.19
N TYR A 523 23.73 4.32 -32.98
CA TYR A 523 23.83 4.30 -34.45
C TYR A 523 24.20 5.67 -35.05
N ASN A 524 25.39 5.75 -35.65
CA ASN A 524 25.91 6.85 -36.47
C ASN A 524 25.90 8.25 -35.80
N ARG A 525 25.87 8.33 -34.46
CA ARG A 525 25.75 9.59 -33.70
C ARG A 525 26.74 9.69 -32.52
N PRO A 526 28.06 9.55 -32.76
CA PRO A 526 29.08 9.47 -31.71
C PRO A 526 29.06 10.64 -30.72
N GLU A 527 28.79 11.86 -31.19
CA GLU A 527 28.76 13.07 -30.33
C GLU A 527 27.57 13.14 -29.36
N LEU A 528 26.41 12.58 -29.75
CA LEU A 528 25.25 12.47 -28.85
C LEU A 528 25.42 11.27 -27.92
N PHE A 529 25.87 10.15 -28.48
CA PHE A 529 26.19 8.94 -27.74
C PHE A 529 27.22 9.19 -26.62
N GLU A 530 28.27 10.00 -26.84
CA GLU A 530 29.24 10.32 -25.79
C GLU A 530 28.57 11.02 -24.59
N ARG A 531 27.61 11.93 -24.84
CA ARG A 531 26.85 12.60 -23.76
C ARG A 531 25.95 11.61 -23.02
N THR A 532 25.27 10.74 -23.76
CA THR A 532 24.45 9.64 -23.23
C THR A 532 25.28 8.71 -22.34
N LEU A 533 26.43 8.24 -22.84
CA LEU A 533 27.37 7.39 -22.11
C LEU A 533 27.87 8.07 -20.84
N MET A 534 28.25 9.35 -20.90
CA MET A 534 28.65 10.10 -19.73
C MET A 534 27.52 10.23 -18.70
N SER A 535 26.25 10.36 -19.13
CA SER A 535 25.09 10.37 -18.21
C SER A 535 24.85 9.01 -17.52
N ALA A 536 25.26 7.91 -18.16
CA ALA A 536 25.22 6.56 -17.59
C ALA A 536 26.42 6.28 -16.66
N ILE A 537 27.63 6.70 -17.04
CA ILE A 537 28.86 6.58 -16.22
C ILE A 537 28.71 7.37 -14.92
N ASN A 538 28.12 8.56 -14.98
CA ASN A 538 27.95 9.45 -13.83
C ASN A 538 26.74 9.10 -12.95
N GLN A 539 26.17 7.89 -13.01
CA GLN A 539 25.09 7.51 -12.10
C GLN A 539 25.60 7.44 -10.64
N SER A 540 24.92 8.11 -9.71
CA SER A 540 25.27 8.05 -8.28
C SER A 540 24.94 6.70 -7.62
N TYR A 541 24.34 5.77 -8.36
CA TYR A 541 24.10 4.40 -7.93
C TYR A 541 25.33 3.54 -8.24
N PRO A 542 26.07 3.04 -7.24
CA PRO A 542 27.41 2.48 -7.47
C PRO A 542 27.44 1.10 -8.15
N ASN A 543 26.35 0.30 -8.10
CA ASN A 543 26.35 -1.04 -8.67
C ASN A 543 25.65 -1.10 -10.05
N VAL A 544 26.37 -0.63 -11.07
CA VAL A 544 25.92 -0.62 -12.47
C VAL A 544 26.88 -1.38 -13.38
N GLU A 545 26.34 -2.02 -14.41
CA GLU A 545 27.06 -2.39 -15.64
C GLU A 545 26.48 -1.55 -16.79
N ILE A 546 27.35 -1.04 -17.67
CA ILE A 546 26.96 -0.20 -18.81
C ILE A 546 27.31 -0.96 -20.08
N LEU A 547 26.28 -1.32 -20.83
CA LEU A 547 26.37 -2.13 -22.04
C LEU A 547 26.07 -1.23 -23.23
N VAL A 548 27.07 -1.03 -24.11
CA VAL A 548 26.93 -0.27 -25.35
C VAL A 548 26.90 -1.24 -26.52
N ASN A 549 25.86 -1.21 -27.35
CA ASN A 549 25.79 -2.04 -28.56
C ASN A 549 25.63 -1.18 -29.81
N ASP A 550 26.70 -1.14 -30.60
CA ASP A 550 26.87 -0.19 -31.69
C ASP A 550 26.75 -0.87 -33.06
N ASN A 551 25.68 -0.53 -33.80
CA ASN A 551 25.49 -0.96 -35.19
C ASN A 551 25.75 0.15 -36.22
N SER A 552 26.49 1.20 -35.85
CA SER A 552 26.93 2.28 -36.76
C SER A 552 27.61 1.72 -38.02
N THR A 553 27.35 2.35 -39.17
CA THR A 553 27.95 1.98 -40.47
C THR A 553 29.38 2.50 -40.64
N ASN A 554 29.81 3.43 -39.79
CA ASN A 554 31.19 3.94 -39.66
C ASN A 554 31.77 3.58 -38.29
N ASP A 555 33.06 3.83 -38.08
CA ASP A 555 33.80 3.40 -36.89
C ASP A 555 34.01 4.53 -35.86
N ASP A 556 33.34 5.67 -36.04
CA ASP A 556 33.53 6.87 -35.21
C ASP A 556 33.16 6.62 -33.74
N THR A 557 32.10 5.84 -33.49
CA THR A 557 31.69 5.41 -32.13
C THR A 557 32.70 4.45 -31.50
N GLU A 558 33.29 3.55 -32.29
CA GLU A 558 34.30 2.59 -31.86
C GLU A 558 35.60 3.31 -31.46
N VAL A 559 36.07 4.27 -32.28
CA VAL A 559 37.19 5.17 -31.97
C VAL A 559 36.91 6.05 -30.74
N LEU A 560 35.66 6.46 -30.53
CA LEU A 560 35.27 7.22 -29.34
C LEU A 560 35.37 6.38 -28.06
N MET A 561 35.09 5.08 -28.13
CA MET A 561 35.16 4.17 -27.00
C MET A 561 36.59 3.86 -26.53
N ASP A 562 37.62 4.08 -27.34
CA ASP A 562 39.02 3.97 -26.92
C ASP A 562 39.31 4.85 -25.68
N LYS A 563 38.68 6.03 -25.59
CA LYS A 563 38.77 6.95 -24.43
C LYS A 563 38.31 6.31 -23.11
N TYR A 564 37.42 5.32 -23.18
CA TYR A 564 36.73 4.70 -22.05
C TYR A 564 37.19 3.26 -21.76
N SER A 565 38.20 2.77 -22.49
CA SER A 565 38.76 1.41 -22.39
C SER A 565 39.27 1.00 -21.00
N GLY A 566 39.47 1.95 -20.08
CA GLY A 566 39.85 1.72 -18.67
C GLY A 566 38.69 1.79 -17.65
N VAL A 567 37.45 2.08 -18.08
CA VAL A 567 36.30 2.20 -17.16
C VAL A 567 35.72 0.80 -16.89
N VAL A 568 35.97 0.28 -15.68
CA VAL A 568 35.74 -1.12 -15.29
C VAL A 568 34.33 -1.65 -15.60
N ASN A 569 33.31 -0.80 -15.49
CA ASN A 569 31.91 -1.18 -15.63
C ASN A 569 31.30 -0.83 -17.01
N VAL A 570 32.12 -0.43 -17.99
CA VAL A 570 31.65 -0.09 -19.35
C VAL A 570 32.10 -1.18 -20.33
N HIS A 571 31.13 -1.76 -21.05
CA HIS A 571 31.34 -2.85 -21.99
C HIS A 571 30.82 -2.44 -23.37
N PHE A 572 31.73 -2.35 -24.34
CA PHE A 572 31.42 -2.01 -25.72
C PHE A 572 31.30 -3.27 -26.59
N PHE A 573 30.25 -3.33 -27.39
CA PHE A 573 29.98 -4.40 -28.35
C PHE A 573 29.72 -3.81 -29.72
N ARG A 574 30.46 -4.30 -30.72
CA ARG A 574 30.36 -3.85 -32.12
C ARG A 574 29.50 -4.82 -32.91
N ASN A 575 28.39 -4.33 -33.45
CA ASN A 575 27.34 -5.14 -34.09
C ASN A 575 27.03 -4.64 -35.52
N LYS A 576 28.07 -4.52 -36.36
CA LYS A 576 27.98 -4.07 -37.77
C LYS A 576 26.99 -4.87 -38.62
N GLU A 577 26.64 -6.09 -38.24
CA GLU A 577 25.71 -6.96 -38.98
C GLU A 577 24.24 -6.64 -38.73
N ALA A 578 23.85 -6.07 -37.58
CA ALA A 578 22.47 -5.70 -37.31
C ALA A 578 21.99 -4.57 -38.24
N LYS A 579 20.98 -4.86 -39.07
CA LYS A 579 20.39 -3.91 -40.03
C LYS A 579 19.07 -3.31 -39.53
N THR A 580 18.51 -3.87 -38.47
CA THR A 580 17.26 -3.43 -37.84
C THR A 580 17.46 -3.06 -36.37
N LYS A 581 16.53 -2.27 -35.83
CA LYS A 581 16.47 -1.94 -34.40
C LYS A 581 16.37 -3.19 -33.54
N ALA A 582 15.49 -4.13 -33.90
CA ALA A 582 15.35 -5.40 -33.21
C ALA A 582 16.65 -6.22 -33.14
N GLU A 583 17.38 -6.37 -34.26
CA GLU A 583 18.66 -7.10 -34.30
C GLU A 583 19.75 -6.44 -33.45
N ASN A 584 19.76 -5.11 -33.31
CA ASN A 584 20.72 -4.46 -32.41
C ASN A 584 20.29 -4.54 -30.93
N PHE A 585 18.99 -4.44 -30.66
CA PHE A 585 18.45 -4.43 -29.30
C PHE A 585 18.40 -5.83 -28.67
N MET A 586 18.26 -6.90 -29.47
CA MET A 586 18.13 -8.26 -28.95
C MET A 586 19.38 -8.76 -28.21
N THR A 587 20.56 -8.27 -28.56
CA THR A 587 21.83 -8.65 -27.92
C THR A 587 21.82 -8.38 -26.42
N PHE A 588 21.13 -7.32 -25.97
CA PHE A 588 21.04 -6.97 -24.55
C PHE A 588 20.32 -8.01 -23.68
N GLU A 589 19.44 -8.85 -24.27
CA GLU A 589 18.77 -9.94 -23.53
C GLU A 589 19.77 -10.97 -22.97
N HIS A 590 20.89 -11.16 -23.68
CA HIS A 590 21.96 -12.07 -23.30
C HIS A 590 23.11 -11.39 -22.57
N LEU A 591 23.38 -10.10 -22.87
CA LEU A 591 24.47 -9.34 -22.25
C LEU A 591 24.13 -8.79 -20.86
N ALA A 592 22.88 -8.38 -20.62
CA ALA A 592 22.47 -7.87 -19.32
C ALA A 592 22.52 -8.99 -18.25
N THR A 593 23.08 -8.69 -17.08
CA THR A 593 23.16 -9.59 -15.92
C THR A 593 22.45 -9.04 -14.68
N GLY A 594 22.23 -7.73 -14.62
CA GLY A 594 21.54 -6.99 -13.56
C GLY A 594 20.12 -7.48 -13.21
N LYS A 595 19.77 -7.25 -11.95
CA LYS A 595 18.43 -7.51 -11.38
C LYS A 595 17.41 -6.51 -11.92
N TYR A 596 17.84 -5.27 -12.16
CA TYR A 596 17.04 -4.21 -12.78
C TYR A 596 17.64 -3.83 -14.12
N LEU A 597 16.78 -3.42 -15.05
CA LEU A 597 17.15 -3.09 -16.42
C LEU A 597 16.77 -1.64 -16.72
N GLN A 598 17.74 -0.86 -17.20
CA GLN A 598 17.59 0.52 -17.61
C GLN A 598 17.96 0.65 -19.10
N TRP A 599 17.00 0.97 -19.95
CA TRP A 599 17.33 1.41 -21.31
C TRP A 599 17.80 2.87 -21.29
N CYS A 600 18.68 3.26 -22.21
CA CYS A 600 18.99 4.66 -22.50
C CYS A 600 19.30 4.80 -23.99
N MET A 601 18.49 5.56 -24.74
CA MET A 601 18.72 5.77 -26.17
C MET A 601 19.94 6.67 -26.39
N ASP A 602 20.63 6.53 -27.53
CA ASP A 602 21.89 7.24 -27.83
C ASP A 602 21.76 8.77 -27.96
N ASP A 603 20.54 9.30 -28.04
CA ASP A 603 20.22 10.73 -28.00
C ASP A 603 19.65 11.24 -26.66
N ASP A 604 19.28 10.36 -25.72
CA ASP A 604 18.66 10.70 -24.44
C ASP A 604 19.68 10.79 -23.28
N LEU A 605 19.37 11.59 -22.24
CA LEU A 605 20.23 11.68 -21.04
C LEU A 605 19.53 11.19 -19.77
N LEU A 606 20.25 10.43 -18.93
CA LEU A 606 19.81 10.07 -17.58
C LEU A 606 20.20 11.18 -16.59
N ALA A 607 19.33 11.46 -15.60
CA ALA A 607 19.74 12.29 -14.47
C ALA A 607 20.74 11.53 -13.59
N GLU A 608 21.76 12.21 -13.07
CA GLU A 608 22.84 11.64 -12.23
C GLU A 608 22.32 10.72 -11.10
N ASN A 609 21.21 11.10 -10.46
CA ASN A 609 20.60 10.36 -9.36
C ASN A 609 19.38 9.51 -9.77
N LYS A 610 19.18 9.22 -11.07
CA LYS A 610 18.04 8.44 -11.56
C LYS A 610 17.99 7.06 -10.91
N LEU A 611 19.07 6.29 -10.98
CA LEU A 611 19.07 4.91 -10.47
C LEU A 611 18.97 4.85 -8.95
N SER A 612 19.67 5.73 -8.23
CA SER A 612 19.57 5.89 -6.78
C SER A 612 18.14 6.21 -6.32
N LYS A 613 17.34 6.83 -7.20
CA LYS A 613 15.92 7.12 -6.99
C LYS A 613 14.96 6.02 -7.44
N MET A 614 15.26 5.27 -8.49
CA MET A 614 14.30 4.29 -9.03
C MET A 614 14.51 2.87 -8.49
N VAL A 615 15.75 2.47 -8.21
CA VAL A 615 16.07 1.13 -7.70
C VAL A 615 15.40 0.83 -6.35
N PRO A 616 15.43 1.72 -5.34
CA PRO A 616 14.88 1.41 -4.02
C PRO A 616 13.37 1.22 -4.04
N VAL A 617 12.66 1.98 -4.86
CA VAL A 617 11.21 1.81 -5.07
C VAL A 617 10.90 0.38 -5.55
N LEU A 618 11.66 -0.16 -6.51
CA LEU A 618 11.52 -1.55 -6.96
C LEU A 618 12.15 -2.59 -6.02
N ARG A 619 13.04 -2.20 -5.11
CA ARG A 619 13.62 -3.12 -4.11
C ARG A 619 12.66 -3.35 -2.95
N ASP A 620 12.07 -2.27 -2.44
CA ASP A 620 11.33 -2.28 -1.17
C ASP A 620 9.83 -2.53 -1.36
N ASN A 621 9.32 -2.41 -2.60
CA ASN A 621 7.90 -2.58 -2.92
C ASN A 621 7.71 -3.69 -3.96
N PRO A 622 7.53 -4.98 -3.57
CA PRO A 622 7.41 -6.08 -4.53
C PRO A 622 6.21 -5.93 -5.49
N ASN A 623 5.15 -5.22 -5.08
CA ASN A 623 3.95 -4.99 -5.89
C ASN A 623 4.11 -3.89 -6.97
N ILE A 624 5.21 -3.11 -6.95
CA ILE A 624 5.54 -2.16 -8.03
C ILE A 624 6.33 -2.92 -9.09
N THR A 625 5.88 -2.95 -10.34
CA THR A 625 6.59 -3.59 -11.47
C THR A 625 7.23 -2.56 -12.41
N VAL A 626 6.78 -1.30 -12.35
CA VAL A 626 7.25 -0.20 -13.20
C VAL A 626 7.55 1.03 -12.35
N VAL A 627 8.74 1.61 -12.50
CA VAL A 627 9.08 2.94 -11.96
C VAL A 627 9.51 3.83 -13.10
N SER A 628 8.97 5.04 -13.18
CA SER A 628 9.33 6.00 -14.24
C SER A 628 9.35 7.44 -13.73
N SER A 629 9.69 8.39 -14.60
CA SER A 629 9.57 9.84 -14.39
C SER A 629 8.81 10.52 -15.52
N VAL A 630 8.16 11.65 -15.23
CA VAL A 630 7.72 12.58 -16.28
C VAL A 630 8.93 13.00 -17.12
N ARG A 631 8.86 12.88 -18.45
CA ARG A 631 10.02 13.17 -19.30
C ARG A 631 10.40 14.66 -19.29
N GLY A 632 11.70 14.95 -19.24
CA GLY A 632 12.25 16.23 -19.67
C GLY A 632 12.32 16.28 -21.20
N ILE A 633 12.32 17.47 -21.79
CA ILE A 633 12.54 17.64 -23.23
C ILE A 633 13.71 18.60 -23.41
N ILE A 634 14.73 18.17 -24.16
CA ILE A 634 15.92 18.98 -24.48
C ILE A 634 16.07 19.16 -25.99
N ASP A 635 16.73 20.24 -26.41
CA ASP A 635 17.08 20.50 -27.81
C ASP A 635 18.42 19.81 -28.20
N ALA A 636 18.99 20.18 -29.35
CA ALA A 636 20.29 19.67 -29.81
C ALA A 636 21.49 20.13 -28.95
N ASN A 637 21.32 21.17 -28.13
CA ASN A 637 22.35 21.78 -27.29
C ASN A 637 22.23 21.39 -25.80
N ASP A 638 21.37 20.42 -25.49
CA ASP A 638 20.98 20.02 -24.11
C ASP A 638 20.14 21.07 -23.36
N GLU A 639 19.63 22.11 -24.03
CA GLU A 639 18.79 23.15 -23.41
C GLU A 639 17.34 22.67 -23.26
N LEU A 640 16.75 22.93 -22.09
CA LEU A 640 15.37 22.51 -21.77
C LEU A 640 14.32 23.29 -22.59
N ILE A 641 13.58 22.57 -23.43
CA ILE A 641 12.42 23.10 -24.15
C ILE A 641 11.21 23.15 -23.21
N ASP A 642 10.45 24.26 -23.20
CA ASP A 642 9.26 24.36 -22.33
C ASP A 642 8.19 23.33 -22.69
N SER A 643 8.11 22.30 -21.85
CA SER A 643 7.20 21.18 -21.97
C SER A 643 5.79 21.49 -21.43
N SER A 644 5.24 22.68 -21.69
CA SER A 644 3.90 23.07 -21.24
C SER A 644 2.77 22.18 -21.78
N THR A 645 3.06 21.42 -22.84
CA THR A 645 2.22 20.38 -23.46
C THR A 645 2.40 18.97 -22.87
N ALA A 646 3.32 18.76 -21.92
CA ALA A 646 3.56 17.46 -21.30
C ALA A 646 2.35 16.96 -20.50
N ILE A 647 2.19 15.64 -20.46
CA ILE A 647 1.03 14.99 -19.82
C ILE A 647 1.10 15.18 -18.30
N LYS A 648 0.05 15.79 -17.74
CA LYS A 648 -0.08 16.01 -16.29
C LYS A 648 -0.75 14.81 -15.64
N LEU A 649 0.03 13.94 -15.01
CA LEU A 649 -0.48 12.94 -14.08
C LEU A 649 -0.96 13.59 -12.77
N PRO A 650 -2.01 13.06 -12.11
CA PRO A 650 -2.60 13.64 -10.90
C PRO A 650 -1.77 13.33 -9.65
N ILE A 651 -0.52 13.81 -9.62
CA ILE A 651 0.39 13.65 -8.48
C ILE A 651 0.20 14.84 -7.53
N PRO A 652 -0.13 14.63 -6.23
CA PRO A 652 -0.39 15.72 -5.28
C PRO A 652 0.74 16.75 -5.20
N ALA A 653 0.40 17.98 -4.79
CA ALA A 653 1.30 19.13 -4.90
C ALA A 653 2.57 19.01 -4.04
N ASN A 654 2.44 18.44 -2.84
CA ASN A 654 3.52 18.31 -1.86
C ASN A 654 4.25 16.96 -1.96
N ASP A 655 3.55 15.92 -2.44
CA ASP A 655 4.12 14.59 -2.64
C ASP A 655 5.19 14.63 -3.71
N GLU A 656 6.03 13.60 -3.77
CA GLU A 656 7.11 13.56 -4.72
C GLU A 656 6.72 12.80 -5.98
N TYR A 657 6.45 11.50 -5.85
CA TYR A 657 5.94 10.62 -6.90
C TYR A 657 4.44 10.37 -6.75
N GLY A 658 3.79 9.92 -7.82
CA GLY A 658 2.47 9.33 -7.74
C GLY A 658 2.57 7.81 -7.74
N TYR A 659 1.82 7.17 -6.86
CA TYR A 659 1.51 5.74 -6.92
C TYR A 659 0.25 5.53 -7.77
N PHE A 660 0.28 4.57 -8.68
CA PHE A 660 -0.84 4.26 -9.57
C PHE A 660 -1.05 2.75 -9.64
N TYR A 661 -2.28 2.30 -9.43
CA TYR A 661 -2.66 0.92 -9.73
C TYR A 661 -2.41 0.64 -11.21
N GLY A 662 -1.78 -0.51 -11.50
CA GLY A 662 -1.40 -0.87 -12.87
C GLY A 662 -2.60 -0.96 -13.82
N GLU A 663 -3.72 -1.50 -13.34
CA GLU A 663 -4.99 -1.53 -14.08
C GLU A 663 -5.45 -0.12 -14.48
N ASP A 664 -5.46 0.84 -13.55
CA ASP A 664 -5.85 2.22 -13.85
C ASP A 664 -4.87 2.90 -14.79
N MET A 665 -3.55 2.75 -14.59
CA MET A 665 -2.53 3.34 -15.44
C MET A 665 -2.63 2.82 -16.88
N ALA A 666 -2.67 1.51 -17.07
CA ALA A 666 -2.78 0.89 -18.40
C ALA A 666 -4.14 1.23 -19.06
N ARG A 667 -5.25 1.17 -18.31
CA ARG A 667 -6.57 1.56 -18.82
C ARG A 667 -6.59 3.03 -19.26
N GLN A 668 -5.96 3.95 -18.51
CA GLN A 668 -5.87 5.35 -18.93
C GLN A 668 -4.91 5.57 -20.10
N MET A 669 -3.82 4.81 -20.22
CA MET A 669 -2.95 4.83 -21.42
C MET A 669 -3.74 4.47 -22.68
N LEU A 670 -4.49 3.36 -22.62
CA LEU A 670 -5.31 2.86 -23.73
C LEU A 670 -6.48 3.80 -24.06
N LEU A 671 -7.27 4.21 -23.06
CA LEU A 671 -8.41 5.12 -23.25
C LEU A 671 -8.05 6.49 -23.85
N ASN A 672 -6.83 6.97 -23.61
CA ASN A 672 -6.36 8.27 -24.08
C ASN A 672 -5.36 8.18 -25.25
N CYS A 673 -4.99 6.98 -25.69
CA CYS A 673 -3.99 6.70 -26.72
C CYS A 673 -2.65 7.44 -26.48
N LYS A 674 -2.18 7.40 -25.23
CA LYS A 674 -1.02 8.18 -24.75
C LYS A 674 -0.11 7.33 -23.89
N ASN A 675 1.19 7.41 -24.19
CA ASN A 675 2.21 6.87 -23.30
C ASN A 675 2.34 7.77 -22.05
N LEU A 676 1.74 7.31 -20.94
CA LEU A 676 1.75 8.01 -19.65
C LEU A 676 3.04 7.79 -18.85
N LEU A 677 3.80 6.73 -19.16
CA LEU A 677 4.99 6.34 -18.40
C LEU A 677 6.28 6.93 -18.98
N GLY A 678 6.38 7.13 -20.30
CA GLY A 678 7.57 7.68 -20.94
C GLY A 678 8.25 6.72 -21.91
N GLU A 679 9.22 7.26 -22.64
CA GLU A 679 10.18 6.49 -23.45
C GLU A 679 10.97 5.48 -22.59
N PRO A 680 11.62 4.45 -23.17
CA PRO A 680 12.40 3.48 -22.38
C PRO A 680 13.48 4.11 -21.48
N SER A 681 14.08 5.23 -21.89
CA SER A 681 15.01 6.02 -21.08
C SER A 681 14.39 6.60 -19.79
N ALA A 682 13.05 6.76 -19.74
CA ALA A 682 12.32 7.20 -18.55
C ALA A 682 12.19 6.10 -17.49
N VAL A 683 12.10 4.83 -17.89
CA VAL A 683 11.57 3.74 -17.05
C VAL A 683 12.66 2.79 -16.54
N LEU A 684 12.50 2.34 -15.29
CA LEU A 684 13.22 1.23 -14.67
C LEU A 684 12.24 0.11 -14.30
N PHE A 685 12.64 -1.15 -14.47
CA PHE A 685 11.85 -2.34 -14.11
C PHE A 685 12.77 -3.51 -13.73
N ARG A 686 12.22 -4.56 -13.11
CA ARG A 686 12.99 -5.79 -12.79
C ARG A 686 13.10 -6.68 -14.01
N ARG A 687 14.25 -7.33 -14.19
CA ARG A 687 14.44 -8.33 -15.25
C ARG A 687 13.39 -9.44 -15.18
N ASN A 688 13.11 -9.96 -13.98
CA ASN A 688 12.20 -11.08 -13.77
C ASN A 688 10.71 -10.72 -13.97
N ASP A 689 10.37 -9.43 -14.04
CA ASP A 689 8.98 -8.99 -14.28
C ASP A 689 8.65 -8.93 -15.77
N LEU A 690 9.65 -8.94 -16.67
CA LEU A 690 9.42 -9.01 -18.12
C LEU A 690 8.71 -10.32 -18.50
N THR A 691 7.75 -10.23 -19.42
CA THR A 691 7.28 -11.41 -20.17
C THR A 691 8.07 -11.55 -21.49
N HIS A 692 8.39 -10.41 -22.12
CA HIS A 692 9.14 -10.28 -23.36
C HIS A 692 9.98 -8.99 -23.31
N HIS A 693 11.13 -8.95 -23.97
CA HIS A 693 11.89 -7.70 -24.12
C HIS A 693 11.25 -6.76 -25.15
N TYR A 694 11.51 -5.45 -25.03
CA TYR A 694 11.01 -4.38 -25.93
C TYR A 694 11.13 -4.70 -27.43
N TRP A 695 12.24 -5.32 -27.85
CA TRP A 695 12.47 -5.71 -29.25
C TRP A 695 11.54 -6.84 -29.73
N GLN A 696 11.06 -7.71 -28.83
CA GLN A 696 10.11 -8.77 -29.16
C GLN A 696 8.69 -8.23 -29.36
N ALA A 697 8.35 -7.06 -28.82
CA ALA A 697 7.10 -6.38 -29.16
C ALA A 697 7.05 -5.95 -30.63
N GLU A 698 8.21 -5.64 -31.24
CA GLU A 698 8.33 -5.43 -32.69
C GLU A 698 7.97 -6.69 -33.48
N ALA A 699 8.42 -7.86 -33.02
CA ALA A 699 8.05 -9.16 -33.60
C ALA A 699 6.55 -9.51 -33.44
N LYS A 700 5.89 -8.99 -32.39
CA LYS A 700 4.41 -9.01 -32.25
C LYS A 700 3.71 -7.97 -33.14
N GLY A 701 4.46 -7.17 -33.89
CA GLY A 701 3.96 -6.13 -34.79
C GLY A 701 3.56 -4.84 -34.07
N TYR A 702 4.39 -4.37 -33.14
CA TYR A 702 4.38 -3.01 -32.59
C TYR A 702 5.76 -2.37 -32.83
N LYS A 703 5.94 -1.66 -33.95
CA LYS A 703 7.20 -1.04 -34.34
C LYS A 703 7.43 0.32 -33.67
N THR A 704 6.35 1.05 -33.42
CA THR A 704 6.38 2.46 -33.00
C THR A 704 5.94 2.68 -31.55
N ILE A 705 5.16 1.75 -30.99
CA ILE A 705 4.68 1.78 -29.58
C ILE A 705 5.05 0.51 -28.79
N SER A 706 6.16 -0.14 -29.16
CA SER A 706 6.72 -1.31 -28.46
C SER A 706 7.01 -1.07 -26.98
N ASP A 707 7.23 0.19 -26.58
CA ASP A 707 7.41 0.63 -25.19
C ASP A 707 6.09 0.55 -24.44
N VAL A 708 5.03 1.14 -24.99
CA VAL A 708 3.66 1.09 -24.45
C VAL A 708 3.19 -0.36 -24.30
N ALA A 709 3.44 -1.21 -25.29
CA ALA A 709 3.07 -2.63 -25.21
C ALA A 709 3.78 -3.34 -24.03
N MET A 710 5.09 -3.12 -23.86
CA MET A 710 5.86 -3.67 -22.74
C MET A 710 5.43 -3.08 -21.39
N TRP A 711 5.07 -1.80 -21.33
CA TRP A 711 4.51 -1.17 -20.13
C TRP A 711 3.18 -1.82 -19.74
N CYS A 712 2.28 -2.09 -20.68
CA CYS A 712 1.04 -2.80 -20.38
C CYS A 712 1.31 -4.23 -19.86
N GLU A 713 2.21 -5.01 -20.48
CA GLU A 713 2.59 -6.36 -20.00
C GLU A 713 3.17 -6.33 -18.56
N LEU A 714 3.89 -5.27 -18.17
CA LEU A 714 4.39 -5.10 -16.80
C LEU A 714 3.30 -4.65 -15.81
N LEU A 715 2.34 -3.82 -16.24
CA LEU A 715 1.22 -3.34 -15.42
C LEU A 715 0.13 -4.40 -15.19
N GLU A 716 0.10 -5.48 -15.97
CA GLU A 716 -0.72 -6.66 -15.68
C GLU A 716 -0.26 -7.37 -14.39
N LYS A 717 1.03 -7.28 -14.06
CA LYS A 717 1.67 -8.00 -12.94
C LYS A 717 1.78 -7.18 -11.66
N GLY A 718 1.53 -5.88 -11.70
CA GLY A 718 1.78 -5.00 -10.56
C GLY A 718 1.39 -3.55 -10.81
N HIS A 719 2.08 -2.62 -10.18
CA HIS A 719 1.70 -1.21 -10.11
C HIS A 719 2.82 -0.29 -10.56
N ALA A 720 2.48 0.98 -10.83
CA ALA A 720 3.41 1.99 -11.29
C ALA A 720 3.70 3.05 -10.22
N VAL A 721 4.96 3.48 -10.14
CA VAL A 721 5.34 4.73 -9.48
C VAL A 721 5.89 5.70 -10.52
N VAL A 722 5.36 6.92 -10.58
CA VAL A 722 5.81 7.95 -11.53
C VAL A 722 6.33 9.19 -10.82
N PHE A 723 7.59 9.50 -11.06
CA PHE A 723 8.34 10.60 -10.50
C PHE A 723 7.95 11.91 -11.21
N LYS A 724 7.50 12.95 -10.48
CA LYS A 724 7.05 14.23 -11.08
C LYS A 724 8.18 15.22 -11.43
N LYS A 725 9.44 14.87 -11.18
CA LYS A 725 10.62 15.53 -11.75
C LYS A 725 11.13 14.67 -12.91
N PRO A 726 11.63 15.26 -14.02
CA PRO A 726 12.47 14.54 -14.97
C PRO A 726 13.63 13.84 -14.28
N LEU A 727 13.75 12.54 -14.55
CA LEU A 727 14.95 11.73 -14.34
C LEU A 727 15.40 11.06 -15.66
N SER A 728 14.86 11.56 -16.78
CA SER A 728 15.18 11.24 -18.18
C SER A 728 14.94 12.52 -18.98
N TYR A 729 15.84 12.82 -19.90
CA TYR A 729 15.74 13.96 -20.79
C TYR A 729 15.70 13.47 -22.23
N TYR A 730 14.52 13.57 -22.82
CA TYR A 730 14.25 13.17 -24.19
C TYR A 730 14.65 14.27 -25.16
N ARG A 731 15.52 13.95 -26.12
CA ARG A 731 15.97 14.95 -27.10
C ARG A 731 14.94 15.14 -28.21
N ARG A 732 14.76 16.38 -28.67
CA ARG A 732 14.01 16.70 -29.89
C ARG A 732 14.89 17.48 -30.85
N HIS A 733 15.00 16.95 -32.06
CA HIS A 733 15.70 17.56 -33.19
C HIS A 733 14.98 17.17 -34.50
N ASP A 734 15.16 17.94 -35.57
CA ASP A 734 14.40 17.76 -36.81
C ASP A 734 14.63 16.39 -37.48
N ASN A 735 15.80 15.77 -37.27
CA ASN A 735 16.17 14.46 -37.83
C ASN A 735 15.62 13.26 -37.03
N GLN A 736 14.58 13.41 -36.22
CA GLN A 736 14.11 12.36 -35.32
C GLN A 736 13.07 11.44 -35.98
N GLU A 737 13.35 10.13 -36.02
CA GLU A 737 12.50 9.09 -36.64
C GLU A 737 11.03 9.17 -36.18
N GLY A 738 10.81 9.35 -34.87
CA GLY A 738 9.47 9.48 -34.28
C GLY A 738 8.66 10.72 -34.70
N GLN A 739 9.21 11.62 -35.52
CA GLN A 739 8.48 12.76 -36.12
C GLN A 739 8.14 12.55 -37.61
N GLN A 740 8.63 11.48 -38.23
CA GLN A 740 8.31 11.15 -39.63
C GLN A 740 6.82 10.83 -39.79
N GLU A 741 6.24 11.29 -40.90
CA GLU A 741 4.81 11.22 -41.19
C GLU A 741 4.29 9.78 -41.17
N GLU A 742 5.03 8.84 -41.76
CA GLU A 742 4.67 7.42 -41.82
C GLU A 742 4.65 6.76 -40.43
N VAL A 743 5.62 7.12 -39.58
CA VAL A 743 5.76 6.63 -38.20
C VAL A 743 4.61 7.15 -37.32
N ILE A 744 4.25 8.44 -37.48
CA ILE A 744 3.11 9.05 -36.77
C ILE A 744 1.81 8.30 -37.10
N LEU A 745 1.54 8.02 -38.38
CA LEU A 745 0.32 7.33 -38.79
C LEU A 745 0.31 5.85 -38.38
N LEU A 746 1.44 5.15 -38.51
CA LEU A 746 1.59 3.75 -38.09
C LEU A 746 1.29 3.59 -36.59
N SER A 747 1.76 4.52 -35.75
CA SER A 747 1.50 4.47 -34.31
C SER A 747 0.01 4.43 -33.96
N ARG A 748 -0.86 5.09 -34.74
CA ARG A 748 -2.31 5.10 -34.48
C ARG A 748 -2.99 3.79 -34.86
N LEU A 749 -2.48 3.11 -35.89
CA LEU A 749 -2.89 1.74 -36.23
C LEU A 749 -2.45 0.74 -35.15
N GLU A 750 -1.24 0.92 -34.60
CA GLU A 750 -0.72 0.11 -33.50
C GLU A 750 -1.48 0.33 -32.19
N TRP A 751 -1.85 1.58 -31.85
CA TRP A 751 -2.73 1.88 -30.72
C TRP A 751 -4.10 1.19 -30.89
N MET A 752 -4.71 1.28 -32.06
CA MET A 752 -5.98 0.60 -32.37
C MET A 752 -5.88 -0.91 -32.11
N LYS A 753 -4.84 -1.56 -32.64
CA LYS A 753 -4.54 -2.98 -32.42
C LYS A 753 -4.34 -3.32 -30.94
N LEU A 754 -3.59 -2.50 -30.19
CA LEU A 754 -3.35 -2.72 -28.77
C LEU A 754 -4.65 -2.62 -27.94
N ILE A 755 -5.50 -1.64 -28.26
CA ILE A 755 -6.82 -1.45 -27.65
C ILE A 755 -7.75 -2.65 -27.92
N THR A 756 -7.81 -3.13 -29.17
CA THR A 756 -8.59 -4.31 -29.55
C THR A 756 -8.10 -5.57 -28.83
N ASN A 757 -6.79 -5.81 -28.81
CA ASN A 757 -6.21 -6.97 -28.13
C ASN A 757 -6.57 -7.00 -26.63
N TYR A 758 -6.48 -5.86 -25.94
CA TYR A 758 -6.83 -5.77 -24.52
C TYR A 758 -8.34 -5.90 -24.26
N TYR A 759 -9.18 -5.39 -25.18
CA TYR A 759 -10.63 -5.60 -25.12
C TYR A 759 -11.03 -7.08 -25.31
N GLU A 760 -10.45 -7.76 -26.31
CA GLU A 760 -10.73 -9.18 -26.58
C GLU A 760 -10.28 -10.10 -25.44
N GLN A 761 -9.20 -9.75 -24.74
CA GLN A 761 -8.73 -10.46 -23.55
C GLN A 761 -9.52 -10.15 -22.28
N GLY A 762 -10.33 -9.09 -22.26
CA GLY A 762 -11.02 -8.62 -21.05
C GLY A 762 -10.06 -8.05 -19.99
N VAL A 763 -8.92 -7.50 -20.40
CA VAL A 763 -7.87 -6.96 -19.53
C VAL A 763 -7.72 -5.46 -19.80
N PHE A 764 -7.74 -4.63 -18.75
CA PHE A 764 -7.82 -3.16 -18.79
C PHE A 764 -9.07 -2.57 -19.47
N ILE A 765 -9.42 -2.97 -20.69
CA ILE A 765 -10.63 -2.55 -21.42
C ILE A 765 -11.71 -3.62 -21.26
N LYS A 766 -12.34 -3.67 -20.08
CA LYS A 766 -13.24 -4.76 -19.67
C LYS A 766 -14.67 -4.70 -20.23
N ASN A 767 -15.03 -3.62 -20.93
CA ASN A 767 -16.40 -3.39 -21.40
C ASN A 767 -16.43 -2.64 -22.74
N HIS A 768 -17.53 -2.82 -23.47
CA HIS A 768 -17.69 -2.28 -24.82
C HIS A 768 -17.73 -0.73 -24.85
N ALA A 769 -18.16 -0.08 -23.77
CA ALA A 769 -18.20 1.40 -23.70
C ALA A 769 -16.80 2.01 -23.63
N ASP A 770 -15.88 1.40 -22.89
CA ASP A 770 -14.47 1.80 -22.84
C ASP A 770 -13.76 1.52 -24.17
N TYR A 771 -14.04 0.39 -24.80
CA TYR A 771 -13.53 0.06 -26.14
C TYR A 771 -13.96 1.11 -27.18
N LYS A 772 -15.28 1.40 -27.23
CA LYS A 772 -15.87 2.49 -28.02
C LYS A 772 -15.21 3.84 -27.73
N LYS A 773 -14.99 4.18 -26.46
CA LYS A 773 -14.35 5.44 -26.05
C LYS A 773 -12.91 5.54 -26.54
N ALA A 774 -12.12 4.48 -26.43
CA ALA A 774 -10.73 4.44 -26.87
C ALA A 774 -10.60 4.57 -28.39
N LEU A 775 -11.40 3.83 -29.16
CA LEU A 775 -11.43 3.96 -30.63
C LEU A 775 -11.90 5.37 -31.05
N MET A 776 -12.91 5.93 -30.40
CA MET A 776 -13.35 7.30 -30.69
C MET A 776 -12.28 8.35 -30.34
N ALA A 777 -11.34 8.09 -29.43
CA ALA A 777 -10.22 9.00 -29.20
C ALA A 777 -9.29 9.07 -30.43
N LEU A 778 -9.00 7.93 -31.08
CA LEU A 778 -8.24 7.88 -32.34
C LEU A 778 -8.98 8.58 -33.48
N TYR A 779 -10.28 8.28 -33.66
CA TYR A 779 -11.10 8.92 -34.69
C TYR A 779 -11.22 10.44 -34.50
N ASN A 780 -11.39 10.90 -33.25
CA ASN A 780 -11.44 12.33 -32.95
C ASN A 780 -10.09 13.02 -33.21
N GLU A 781 -8.95 12.36 -33.00
CA GLU A 781 -7.65 12.93 -33.40
C GLU A 781 -7.50 12.97 -34.94
N TYR A 782 -7.93 11.91 -35.63
CA TYR A 782 -7.98 11.88 -37.10
C TYR A 782 -8.77 13.07 -37.66
N VAL A 783 -10.03 13.23 -37.25
CA VAL A 783 -10.90 14.31 -37.73
C VAL A 783 -10.32 15.68 -37.42
N ASN A 784 -9.92 15.94 -36.17
CA ASN A 784 -9.55 17.28 -35.72
C ASN A 784 -8.11 17.71 -36.08
N LYS A 785 -7.19 16.77 -36.33
CA LYS A 785 -5.77 17.10 -36.55
C LYS A 785 -5.15 16.53 -37.81
N PHE A 786 -5.46 15.30 -38.22
CA PHE A 786 -4.67 14.58 -39.24
C PHE A 786 -5.34 14.55 -40.62
N SER A 787 -6.68 14.53 -40.69
CA SER A 787 -7.46 14.42 -41.94
C SER A 787 -7.14 15.50 -43.00
N ASN A 788 -6.82 16.70 -42.53
CA ASN A 788 -6.51 17.90 -43.33
C ASN A 788 -5.05 18.35 -43.20
N ASN A 789 -4.17 17.54 -42.60
CA ASN A 789 -2.76 17.89 -42.44
C ASN A 789 -1.99 17.57 -43.73
N GLU A 790 -1.49 18.61 -44.42
CA GLU A 790 -0.79 18.47 -45.70
C GLU A 790 0.52 17.69 -45.61
N TYR A 791 1.21 17.70 -44.46
CA TYR A 791 2.42 16.91 -44.24
C TYR A 791 2.08 15.43 -44.10
N LEU A 792 1.14 15.08 -43.21
CA LEU A 792 0.73 13.68 -43.00
C LEU A 792 0.08 13.04 -44.24
N ARG A 793 -0.53 13.85 -45.12
CA ARG A 793 -1.10 13.40 -46.40
C ARG A 793 -0.06 12.94 -47.42
N GLN A 794 1.22 13.24 -47.24
CA GLN A 794 2.30 12.81 -48.12
C GLN A 794 2.82 11.40 -47.77
N ALA A 795 2.53 10.90 -46.57
CA ALA A 795 2.91 9.58 -46.10
C ALA A 795 2.34 8.45 -46.97
N ALA A 796 3.15 7.46 -47.35
CA ALA A 796 2.69 6.36 -48.21
C ALA A 796 1.56 5.52 -47.57
N ASN A 797 1.49 5.49 -46.24
CA ASN A 797 0.45 4.79 -45.47
C ASN A 797 -0.81 5.62 -45.16
N PHE A 798 -0.93 6.86 -45.65
CA PHE A 798 -2.06 7.74 -45.33
C PHE A 798 -3.42 7.17 -45.75
N VAL A 799 -3.51 6.49 -46.90
CA VAL A 799 -4.78 5.90 -47.38
C VAL A 799 -5.27 4.79 -46.45
N THR A 800 -4.40 3.84 -46.11
CA THR A 800 -4.71 2.75 -45.18
C THR A 800 -5.03 3.26 -43.77
N TYR A 801 -4.31 4.29 -43.31
CA TYR A 801 -4.61 4.96 -42.05
C TYR A 801 -6.01 5.59 -42.07
N LYS A 802 -6.34 6.34 -43.13
CA LYS A 802 -7.67 6.96 -43.31
C LYS A 802 -8.78 5.91 -43.29
N GLU A 803 -8.65 4.83 -44.06
CA GLU A 803 -9.64 3.75 -44.12
C GLU A 803 -9.87 3.12 -42.74
N ALA A 804 -8.80 2.84 -41.99
CA ALA A 804 -8.89 2.32 -40.63
C ALA A 804 -9.60 3.27 -39.66
N MET A 805 -9.36 4.59 -39.76
CA MET A 805 -10.07 5.58 -38.94
C MET A 805 -11.54 5.69 -39.34
N GLU A 806 -11.89 5.63 -40.63
CA GLU A 806 -13.28 5.70 -41.09
C GLU A 806 -14.07 4.43 -40.71
N LEU A 807 -13.42 3.27 -40.64
CA LEU A 807 -14.02 2.02 -40.13
C LEU A 807 -14.43 2.10 -38.65
N ILE A 808 -13.78 2.92 -37.83
CA ILE A 808 -14.16 3.09 -36.42
C ILE A 808 -15.64 3.51 -36.30
N VAL A 809 -16.13 4.38 -37.19
CA VAL A 809 -17.52 4.85 -37.19
C VAL A 809 -18.53 3.74 -37.49
N GLY A 810 -18.11 2.67 -38.18
CA GLY A 810 -18.94 1.48 -38.44
C GLY A 810 -18.87 0.41 -37.35
N LEU A 811 -17.84 0.45 -36.50
CA LEU A 811 -17.62 -0.48 -35.38
C LEU A 811 -18.18 0.03 -34.04
N VAL A 812 -18.66 1.27 -34.00
CA VAL A 812 -18.94 2.07 -32.79
C VAL A 812 -20.40 2.51 -32.70
#